data_AF-A0A954HNS1-F1
#
_entry.id   AF-A0A954HNS1-F1
#
_cell.length_a   1.000
_cell.length_b   1.000
_cell.length_c   1.000
_cell.angle_alpha   90.00
_cell.angle_beta   90.00
_cell.angle_gamma   90.00
#
_symmetry.space_group_name_H-M   'P 1'
#
loop_
_entity.id
_entity.type
_entity.pdbx_description
1 polymer ?
#
loop_
_entity_poly.entity_id
_entity_poly.type
_entity_poly.pdbx_seq_one_letter_code
_entity_poly.pdbx_strand_id
1 'polypeptide(L)'
;MRIDATAGEVSRAIDRASKKRFAVSLDFPSEIQMPFQSLIKFEDVVSTVNLQLEPQLDASDSTALKEVLFSPSISRWDPYAHGMDFERSFSKSVREAIRVGVTDVHLGNHVTVIHGSAACGKTSAMKRIAYDLAESGALVLWQHASFYSDRDSRLKRCFAEVAKLSRERSLSVYYFLDDPFSNGHFLPNYVIQYAERAGIRLFLVTALRTSDWLTMGQSDLVAAADGCSVVEISDDLDEDETRRLPEYLVKLGIEKSEDDAKPRCDTVSRATTDSLSLLYWLLPETRKNIAESVRDEFRRLGDRSGFRKMILAQERGSPSILRDAYAMVAVATHYNVPLPVEILVASIGVDFGDWHDATKDNGRAWGILYSEPSDDNSERYRTRNKIVTDLILETINGGMQSKAGEVRVLKELVGACAGRDGVMYREFLVQLLVPWQRLKDRLAYADGLALYDLAIDSLSLQDQSLMHHKGLWMKNVGKVPIEAGEVLTKALATNPYPYSERNEADEHIHTSIAATRLDAVDAGQLDWETGKKDALYHLEQARSDTFFNPNAVHVAARLSARIIKRSEEHEIVDSFEIAAKTLSDLERTKQVLTTPVGKMRYTRKSVEYLDSAQSSVLSSLVDDNRLEESAQMIWKSFSSQAGFVCVAHKYFSNAQEKNTDRLYRKADDFCLECRRGIEKSGERVSPELAEVHLQIVYQGQAVRRFFSPSNNRIDWIRMRDLALEASTGRDTRQHPFSKFILAVARIHVDDWIGAESDFASLRALLRGEILYEPRAVYVGPNGGPKTVQGEVKEVGGQKFISVDEIGRDIRCDSRSRWPRSGEIAHAQIRFGFAGALAFDRAS
;
A
#
# COMPACT_ATOMS: atom_id res chain seq x y z
N MET A 1 40.90 -16.19 -41.20
CA MET A 1 41.59 -14.97 -41.67
C MET A 1 40.74 -13.79 -41.24
N ARG A 2 41.17 -13.03 -40.20
CA ARG A 2 40.49 -11.79 -39.78
C ARG A 2 40.99 -10.67 -40.69
N ILE A 3 40.08 -9.92 -41.27
CA ILE A 3 40.39 -8.76 -42.11
C ILE A 3 39.93 -7.54 -41.33
N ASP A 4 40.89 -6.77 -40.80
CA ASP A 4 40.65 -5.43 -40.29
C ASP A 4 40.53 -4.48 -41.49
N ALA A 5 39.30 -4.30 -41.98
CA ALA A 5 38.99 -3.35 -43.03
C ALA A 5 37.64 -2.68 -42.74
N THR A 6 37.56 -1.38 -43.01
CA THR A 6 36.32 -0.61 -42.89
C THR A 6 35.32 -1.01 -43.97
N ALA A 7 34.01 -0.82 -43.74
CA ALA A 7 32.95 -1.18 -44.70
C ALA A 7 33.18 -0.58 -46.11
N GLY A 8 33.79 0.61 -46.19
CA GLY A 8 34.17 1.26 -47.45
C GLY A 8 35.37 0.64 -48.18
N GLU A 9 36.21 -0.13 -47.49
CA GLU A 9 37.33 -0.88 -48.10
C GLU A 9 36.85 -2.23 -48.63
N VAL A 10 35.92 -2.88 -47.93
CA VAL A 10 35.25 -4.10 -48.40
C VAL A 10 34.43 -3.83 -49.66
N SER A 11 33.65 -2.74 -49.69
CA SER A 11 32.88 -2.35 -50.88
C SER A 11 33.77 -2.04 -52.10
N ARG A 12 34.91 -1.34 -51.89
CA ARG A 12 35.89 -1.09 -52.96
C ARG A 12 36.63 -2.34 -53.42
N ALA A 13 36.83 -3.32 -52.55
CA ALA A 13 37.41 -4.62 -52.90
C ALA A 13 36.44 -5.46 -53.74
N ILE A 14 35.14 -5.45 -53.41
CA ILE A 14 34.07 -6.11 -54.17
C ILE A 14 33.93 -5.48 -55.57
N ASP A 15 33.96 -4.16 -55.67
CA ASP A 15 33.93 -3.43 -56.95
C ASP A 15 35.19 -3.66 -57.82
N ARG A 16 36.34 -3.91 -57.20
CA ARG A 16 37.57 -4.28 -57.91
C ARG A 16 37.56 -5.74 -58.35
N ALA A 17 36.93 -6.64 -57.59
CA ALA A 17 36.77 -8.04 -57.93
C ALA A 17 35.78 -8.24 -59.08
N SER A 18 34.65 -7.50 -59.08
CA SER A 18 33.66 -7.52 -60.16
C SER A 18 34.24 -7.02 -61.50
N LYS A 19 35.09 -5.99 -61.46
CA LYS A 19 35.78 -5.45 -62.66
C LYS A 19 36.86 -6.37 -63.24
N LYS A 20 37.34 -7.38 -62.51
CA LYS A 20 38.39 -8.31 -62.96
C LYS A 20 37.87 -9.65 -63.52
N ARG A 21 36.56 -9.80 -63.78
CA ARG A 21 35.94 -11.03 -64.34
C ARG A 21 36.28 -12.32 -63.56
N PHE A 22 36.43 -12.25 -62.24
CA PHE A 22 36.55 -13.42 -61.37
C PHE A 22 35.20 -13.79 -60.71
N ALA A 23 34.10 -13.68 -61.45
CA ALA A 23 32.83 -14.24 -61.02
C ALA A 23 32.61 -15.52 -61.84
N VAL A 24 32.78 -16.66 -61.17
CA VAL A 24 32.23 -17.94 -61.65
C VAL A 24 30.72 -17.70 -61.81
N SER A 25 30.22 -17.93 -63.02
CA SER A 25 28.79 -17.93 -63.31
C SER A 25 28.14 -19.00 -62.44
N LEU A 26 27.47 -18.59 -61.36
CA LEU A 26 26.50 -19.43 -60.69
C LEU A 26 25.26 -19.45 -61.59
N ASP A 27 24.91 -20.63 -62.08
CA ASP A 27 23.64 -20.85 -62.77
C ASP A 27 22.51 -20.54 -61.77
N PHE A 28 21.94 -19.34 -61.86
CA PHE A 28 20.70 -19.02 -61.18
C PHE A 28 19.57 -19.79 -61.88
N PRO A 29 18.71 -20.50 -61.14
CA PRO A 29 17.51 -21.11 -61.72
C PRO A 29 16.72 -20.05 -62.47
N SER A 30 16.26 -20.40 -63.67
CA SER A 30 15.42 -19.58 -64.55
C SER A 30 14.36 -18.80 -63.77
N GLU A 31 14.28 -17.49 -64.05
CA GLU A 31 13.35 -16.51 -63.48
C GLU A 31 11.93 -17.06 -63.29
N ILE A 32 11.65 -17.56 -62.09
CA ILE A 32 10.32 -17.43 -61.53
C ILE A 32 10.21 -15.94 -61.20
N GLN A 33 9.54 -15.15 -62.02
CA GLN A 33 9.26 -13.74 -61.73
C GLN A 33 8.51 -13.69 -60.40
N MET A 34 9.23 -13.43 -59.31
CA MET A 34 8.60 -13.28 -58.01
C MET A 34 7.65 -12.09 -58.08
N PRO A 35 6.37 -12.27 -57.70
CA PRO A 35 5.45 -11.16 -57.62
C PRO A 35 6.07 -10.09 -56.70
N PHE A 36 6.14 -8.84 -57.18
CA PHE A 36 6.66 -7.68 -56.43
C PHE A 36 8.19 -7.52 -56.31
N GLN A 37 8.99 -8.29 -57.05
CA GLN A 37 10.46 -8.18 -57.02
C GLN A 37 11.00 -6.76 -57.28
N SER A 38 10.29 -5.95 -58.07
CA SER A 38 10.66 -4.55 -58.34
C SER A 38 10.62 -3.64 -57.11
N LEU A 39 9.95 -4.05 -56.02
CA LEU A 39 9.87 -3.30 -54.77
C LEU A 39 11.03 -3.57 -53.80
N ILE A 40 11.81 -4.64 -53.99
CA ILE A 40 12.98 -4.97 -53.14
C ILE A 40 13.99 -3.81 -53.07
N LYS A 41 14.12 -3.03 -54.15
CA LYS A 41 15.01 -1.85 -54.20
C LYS A 41 14.63 -0.72 -53.22
N PHE A 42 13.46 -0.82 -52.56
CA PHE A 42 12.97 0.13 -51.56
C PHE A 42 12.85 -0.47 -50.15
N GLU A 43 13.43 -1.66 -49.92
CA GLU A 43 13.37 -2.37 -48.63
C GLU A 43 13.95 -1.55 -47.47
N ASP A 44 14.82 -0.58 -47.74
CA ASP A 44 15.36 0.37 -46.75
C ASP A 44 14.34 1.40 -46.24
N VAL A 45 13.21 1.56 -46.93
CA VAL A 45 12.12 2.48 -46.57
C VAL A 45 10.85 1.72 -46.25
N VAL A 46 10.52 0.68 -47.02
CA VAL A 46 9.29 -0.10 -46.89
C VAL A 46 9.58 -1.58 -47.05
N SER A 47 9.18 -2.39 -46.08
CA SER A 47 9.10 -3.85 -46.21
C SER A 47 7.85 -4.23 -47.01
N THR A 48 8.03 -5.05 -48.05
CA THR A 48 6.91 -5.65 -48.79
C THR A 48 6.56 -6.98 -48.12
N VAL A 49 5.45 -7.04 -47.37
CA VAL A 49 5.09 -8.22 -46.56
C VAL A 49 4.84 -9.45 -47.43
N ASN A 50 4.34 -9.25 -48.65
CA ASN A 50 4.11 -10.32 -49.63
C ASN A 50 5.36 -11.15 -49.96
N LEU A 51 6.57 -10.56 -49.85
CA LEU A 51 7.83 -11.26 -50.09
C LEU A 51 8.31 -12.11 -48.90
N GLN A 52 7.59 -12.02 -47.77
CA GLN A 52 7.90 -12.69 -46.51
C GLN A 52 6.80 -13.68 -46.09
N LEU A 53 5.92 -14.06 -47.02
CA LEU A 53 4.89 -15.09 -46.79
C LEU A 53 5.51 -16.49 -46.63
N GLU A 54 6.64 -16.74 -47.30
CA GLU A 54 7.45 -17.92 -47.05
C GLU A 54 8.43 -17.62 -45.91
N PRO A 55 8.31 -18.31 -44.75
CA PRO A 55 9.18 -18.06 -43.61
C PRO A 55 10.63 -18.45 -43.93
N GLN A 56 11.58 -17.61 -43.52
CA GLN A 56 13.01 -17.88 -43.64
C GLN A 56 13.53 -18.72 -42.48
N LEU A 57 12.91 -18.59 -41.31
CA LEU A 57 13.21 -19.38 -40.11
C LEU A 57 12.34 -20.64 -40.06
N ASP A 58 12.96 -21.77 -39.76
CA ASP A 58 12.27 -23.04 -39.55
C ASP A 58 11.48 -22.99 -38.23
N ALA A 59 10.33 -23.69 -38.18
CA ALA A 59 9.51 -23.81 -36.98
C ALA A 59 10.28 -24.42 -35.78
N SER A 60 11.34 -25.20 -36.06
CA SER A 60 12.22 -25.79 -35.05
C SER A 60 13.18 -24.78 -34.39
N ASP A 61 13.43 -23.62 -35.00
CA ASP A 61 14.30 -22.56 -34.48
C ASP A 61 13.56 -21.66 -33.45
N SER A 62 12.98 -22.29 -32.43
CA SER A 62 12.11 -21.65 -31.43
C SER A 62 12.74 -20.41 -30.77
N THR A 63 14.04 -20.42 -30.49
CA THR A 63 14.74 -19.27 -29.88
C THR A 63 14.77 -18.06 -30.82
N ALA A 64 15.14 -18.25 -32.09
CA ALA A 64 15.20 -17.17 -33.06
C ALA A 64 13.80 -16.61 -33.35
N LEU A 65 12.79 -17.48 -33.44
CA LEU A 65 11.39 -17.07 -33.62
C LEU A 65 10.88 -16.23 -32.42
N LYS A 66 11.21 -16.62 -31.19
CA LYS A 66 10.89 -15.83 -29.99
C LYS A 66 11.58 -14.47 -29.97
N GLU A 67 12.86 -14.41 -30.33
CA GLU A 67 13.60 -13.15 -30.39
C GLU A 67 12.95 -12.16 -31.36
N VAL A 68 12.50 -12.63 -32.53
CA VAL A 68 11.77 -11.83 -33.51
C VAL A 68 10.37 -11.45 -33.01
N LEU A 69 9.63 -12.39 -32.41
CA LEU A 69 8.29 -12.16 -31.87
C LEU A 69 8.29 -11.10 -30.76
N PHE A 70 9.25 -11.18 -29.84
CA PHE A 70 9.36 -10.27 -28.71
C PHE A 70 10.05 -8.95 -29.05
N SER A 71 10.63 -8.81 -30.25
CA SER A 71 11.21 -7.58 -30.79
C SER A 71 10.37 -7.04 -31.95
N PRO A 72 9.15 -6.55 -31.68
CA PRO A 72 8.16 -6.24 -32.71
C PRO A 72 8.58 -5.11 -33.66
N SER A 73 9.58 -4.30 -33.31
CA SER A 73 10.16 -3.27 -34.19
C SER A 73 10.93 -3.83 -35.39
N ILE A 74 11.35 -5.10 -35.35
CA ILE A 74 12.00 -5.78 -36.48
C ILE A 74 10.93 -6.08 -37.53
N SER A 75 11.06 -5.60 -38.76
CA SER A 75 10.10 -5.90 -39.85
C SER A 75 10.32 -7.30 -40.43
N ARG A 76 10.04 -8.32 -39.61
CA ARG A 76 10.00 -9.73 -39.97
C ARG A 76 8.69 -10.36 -39.53
N TRP A 77 8.22 -11.31 -40.34
CA TRP A 77 6.91 -11.97 -40.18
C TRP A 77 6.98 -13.47 -39.90
N ASP A 78 8.17 -14.08 -39.81
CA ASP A 78 8.33 -15.52 -39.58
C ASP A 78 7.50 -16.06 -38.39
N PRO A 79 7.44 -15.40 -37.22
CA PRO A 79 6.62 -15.89 -36.11
C PRO A 79 5.12 -15.90 -36.42
N TYR A 80 4.65 -14.97 -37.26
CA TYR A 80 3.23 -14.87 -37.66
C TYR A 80 2.89 -15.92 -38.72
N ALA A 81 3.82 -16.26 -39.62
CA ALA A 81 3.67 -17.38 -40.54
C ALA A 81 3.50 -18.71 -39.80
N HIS A 82 4.24 -18.89 -38.69
CA HIS A 82 4.11 -20.05 -37.80
C HIS A 82 2.98 -19.93 -36.76
N GLY A 83 2.21 -18.85 -36.81
CA GLY A 83 1.08 -18.63 -35.90
C GLY A 83 1.46 -18.33 -34.45
N MET A 84 2.70 -17.98 -34.13
CA MET A 84 3.21 -17.87 -32.75
C MET A 84 2.74 -16.65 -31.95
N ASP A 85 2.04 -15.70 -32.54
CA ASP A 85 1.52 -14.50 -31.87
C ASP A 85 0.27 -14.78 -31.02
N PHE A 86 0.07 -13.92 -30.02
CA PHE A 86 -1.15 -13.90 -29.22
C PHE A 86 -2.18 -12.98 -29.88
N GLU A 87 -3.15 -13.58 -30.55
CA GLU A 87 -4.22 -12.81 -31.19
C GLU A 87 -5.20 -12.27 -30.14
N ARG A 88 -5.16 -10.95 -29.95
CA ARG A 88 -6.09 -10.20 -29.10
C ARG A 88 -7.49 -10.12 -29.74
N SER A 89 -8.54 -10.15 -28.95
CA SER A 89 -9.95 -10.06 -29.37
C SER A 89 -10.25 -8.79 -30.17
N PHE A 90 -9.61 -7.66 -29.83
CA PHE A 90 -9.78 -6.40 -30.57
C PHE A 90 -9.30 -6.48 -32.03
N SER A 91 -8.47 -7.48 -32.39
CA SER A 91 -8.01 -7.67 -33.77
C SER A 91 -9.19 -7.87 -34.73
N LYS A 92 -10.31 -8.45 -34.25
CA LYS A 92 -11.56 -8.56 -35.02
C LYS A 92 -12.16 -7.19 -35.34
N SER A 93 -12.20 -6.28 -34.36
CA SER A 93 -12.70 -4.92 -34.53
C SER A 93 -11.84 -4.12 -35.51
N VAL A 94 -10.51 -4.28 -35.46
CA VAL A 94 -9.60 -3.65 -36.42
C VAL A 94 -9.82 -4.19 -37.84
N ARG A 95 -9.94 -5.52 -38.00
CA ARG A 95 -10.24 -6.15 -39.29
C ARG A 95 -11.58 -5.66 -39.85
N GLU A 96 -12.61 -5.56 -39.02
CA GLU A 96 -13.91 -5.04 -39.44
C GLU A 96 -13.84 -3.56 -39.85
N ALA A 97 -13.12 -2.73 -39.08
CA ALA A 97 -12.91 -1.33 -39.42
C ALA A 97 -12.19 -1.15 -40.76
N ILE A 98 -11.23 -2.03 -41.08
CA ILE A 98 -10.58 -2.08 -42.40
C ILE A 98 -11.56 -2.54 -43.47
N ARG A 99 -12.35 -3.59 -43.19
CA ARG A 99 -13.32 -4.16 -44.15
C ARG A 99 -14.42 -3.17 -44.53
N VAL A 100 -15.00 -2.47 -43.55
CA VAL A 100 -16.03 -1.44 -43.75
C VAL A 100 -15.50 -0.35 -44.68
N GLY A 101 -14.27 0.13 -44.44
CA GLY A 101 -13.61 1.11 -45.32
C GLY A 101 -13.40 0.61 -46.76
N VAL A 102 -13.20 -0.70 -46.95
CA VAL A 102 -13.05 -1.32 -48.28
C VAL A 102 -14.40 -1.46 -49.01
N THR A 103 -15.49 -1.75 -48.29
CA THR A 103 -16.83 -1.96 -48.89
C THR A 103 -17.57 -0.67 -49.23
N ASP A 104 -17.14 0.47 -48.71
CA ASP A 104 -17.74 1.77 -49.01
C ASP A 104 -17.17 2.30 -50.34
N VAL A 105 -17.72 1.80 -51.46
CA VAL A 105 -17.22 1.95 -52.85
C VAL A 105 -17.09 3.42 -53.32
N HIS A 106 -17.54 4.39 -52.52
CA HIS A 106 -17.53 5.82 -52.81
C HIS A 106 -16.39 6.63 -52.17
N LEU A 107 -15.59 6.04 -51.27
CA LEU A 107 -14.50 6.75 -50.59
C LEU A 107 -13.15 6.54 -51.32
N GLY A 108 -12.34 7.59 -51.43
CA GLY A 108 -11.00 7.54 -52.03
C GLY A 108 -9.98 6.89 -51.10
N ASN A 109 -9.08 7.65 -50.49
CA ASN A 109 -8.12 7.14 -49.51
C ASN A 109 -8.79 6.95 -48.13
N HIS A 110 -8.60 5.78 -47.52
CA HIS A 110 -9.17 5.48 -46.20
C HIS A 110 -8.05 5.28 -45.16
N VAL A 111 -8.27 5.82 -43.96
CA VAL A 111 -7.33 5.69 -42.84
C VAL A 111 -8.01 4.98 -41.67
N THR A 112 -7.39 3.91 -41.19
CA THR A 112 -7.74 3.25 -39.92
C THR A 112 -6.70 3.63 -38.87
N VAL A 113 -7.12 4.40 -37.87
CA VAL A 113 -6.29 4.77 -36.72
C VAL A 113 -6.54 3.80 -35.58
N ILE A 114 -5.48 3.16 -35.12
CA ILE A 114 -5.48 2.28 -33.95
C ILE A 114 -4.76 3.01 -32.82
N HIS A 115 -5.40 3.24 -31.68
CA HIS A 115 -4.73 3.88 -30.54
C HIS A 115 -4.88 3.09 -29.23
N GLY A 116 -3.86 3.18 -28.38
CA GLY A 116 -3.79 2.50 -27.09
C GLY A 116 -2.50 2.83 -26.36
N SER A 117 -2.38 2.50 -25.07
CA SER A 117 -1.17 2.76 -24.26
C SER A 117 0.07 2.00 -24.76
N ALA A 118 1.28 2.33 -24.29
CA ALA A 118 2.46 1.50 -24.58
C ALA A 118 2.25 0.04 -24.16
N ALA A 119 2.83 -0.87 -24.96
CA ALA A 119 2.83 -2.32 -24.73
C ALA A 119 1.44 -3.02 -24.63
N CYS A 120 0.35 -2.43 -25.14
CA CYS A 120 -0.98 -3.10 -25.17
C CYS A 120 -1.18 -4.10 -26.33
N GLY A 121 -0.18 -4.27 -27.22
CA GLY A 121 -0.21 -5.26 -28.31
C GLY A 121 -0.51 -4.73 -29.72
N LYS A 122 -0.51 -3.41 -29.93
CA LYS A 122 -0.82 -2.76 -31.23
C LYS A 122 0.02 -3.29 -32.39
N THR A 123 1.34 -3.26 -32.26
CA THR A 123 2.26 -3.72 -33.31
C THR A 123 2.04 -5.18 -33.68
N SER A 124 1.82 -6.05 -32.68
CA SER A 124 1.55 -7.46 -32.93
C SER A 124 0.26 -7.67 -33.70
N ALA A 125 -0.81 -6.95 -33.35
CA ALA A 125 -2.07 -7.00 -34.09
C ALA A 125 -1.92 -6.46 -35.53
N MET A 126 -1.20 -5.35 -35.71
CA MET A 126 -0.93 -4.80 -37.04
C MET A 126 -0.14 -5.77 -37.92
N LYS A 127 0.89 -6.43 -37.37
CA LYS A 127 1.68 -7.42 -38.13
C LYS A 127 0.86 -8.64 -38.53
N ARG A 128 0.03 -9.16 -37.62
CA ARG A 128 -0.92 -10.25 -37.90
C ARG A 128 -1.87 -9.85 -39.03
N ILE A 129 -2.49 -8.68 -38.95
CA ILE A 129 -3.41 -8.20 -40.00
C ILE A 129 -2.68 -7.96 -41.33
N ALA A 130 -1.47 -7.39 -41.31
CA ALA A 130 -0.66 -7.18 -42.50
C ALA A 130 -0.31 -8.51 -43.19
N TYR A 131 0.03 -9.54 -42.41
CA TYR A 131 0.29 -10.89 -42.91
C TYR A 131 -0.95 -11.50 -43.56
N ASP A 132 -2.08 -11.51 -42.84
CA ASP A 132 -3.32 -12.11 -43.33
C ASP A 132 -3.85 -11.41 -44.61
N LEU A 133 -3.68 -10.08 -44.71
CA LEU A 133 -4.02 -9.33 -45.94
C LEU A 133 -3.09 -9.69 -47.11
N ALA A 134 -1.79 -9.85 -46.85
CA ALA A 134 -0.84 -10.24 -47.88
C ALA A 134 -1.12 -11.68 -48.39
N GLU A 135 -1.44 -12.59 -47.47
CA GLU A 135 -1.85 -13.97 -47.79
C GLU A 135 -3.15 -14.01 -48.61
N SER A 136 -4.09 -13.10 -48.33
CA SER A 136 -5.33 -12.94 -49.11
C SER A 136 -5.13 -12.36 -50.52
N GLY A 137 -3.89 -12.01 -50.89
CA GLY A 137 -3.51 -11.55 -52.22
C GLY A 137 -3.46 -10.02 -52.39
N ALA A 138 -3.62 -9.23 -51.32
CA ALA A 138 -3.46 -7.79 -51.38
C ALA A 138 -1.98 -7.37 -51.38
N LEU A 139 -1.65 -6.20 -51.94
CA LEU A 139 -0.29 -5.64 -51.82
C LEU A 139 -0.15 -4.93 -50.48
N VAL A 140 0.73 -5.43 -49.62
CA VAL A 140 0.90 -4.92 -48.25
C VAL A 140 2.32 -4.36 -48.05
N LEU A 141 2.36 -3.11 -47.63
CA LEU A 141 3.57 -2.32 -47.43
C LEU A 141 3.70 -1.94 -45.95
N TRP A 142 4.85 -2.21 -45.33
CA TRP A 142 5.15 -1.84 -43.95
C TRP A 142 6.28 -0.82 -43.90
N GLN A 143 6.03 0.36 -43.33
CA GLN A 143 7.01 1.43 -43.26
C GLN A 143 8.10 1.13 -42.21
N HIS A 144 9.36 1.36 -42.57
CA HIS A 144 10.48 1.37 -41.62
C HIS A 144 10.70 2.75 -40.99
N ALA A 145 11.23 2.77 -39.76
CA ALA A 145 11.87 3.96 -39.21
C ALA A 145 13.17 4.24 -39.99
N SER A 146 13.10 5.11 -40.99
CA SER A 146 14.23 5.40 -41.91
C SER A 146 14.92 6.72 -41.55
N PHE A 147 16.25 6.67 -41.38
CA PHE A 147 17.11 7.79 -40.97
C PHE A 147 17.74 8.58 -42.14
N TYR A 148 17.37 8.27 -43.39
CA TYR A 148 17.99 8.87 -44.56
C TYR A 148 17.40 10.25 -44.90
N SER A 149 18.25 11.19 -45.30
CA SER A 149 17.85 12.52 -45.76
C SER A 149 17.07 12.53 -47.08
N ASP A 150 17.13 11.45 -47.87
CA ASP A 150 16.45 11.29 -49.18
C ASP A 150 15.16 10.45 -49.10
N ARG A 151 14.61 10.26 -47.89
CA ARG A 151 13.42 9.42 -47.62
C ARG A 151 12.24 9.76 -48.52
N ASP A 152 11.94 11.04 -48.69
CA ASP A 152 10.78 11.52 -49.45
C ASP A 152 10.86 11.20 -50.95
N SER A 153 12.04 11.41 -51.54
CA SER A 153 12.31 11.07 -52.94
C SER A 153 12.19 9.56 -53.20
N ARG A 154 12.72 8.74 -52.27
CA ARG A 154 12.60 7.29 -52.33
C ARG A 154 11.16 6.82 -52.20
N LEU A 155 10.40 7.37 -51.26
CA LEU A 155 9.00 7.02 -51.06
C LEU A 155 8.15 7.39 -52.28
N LYS A 156 8.40 8.56 -52.89
CA LYS A 156 7.75 8.97 -54.15
C LYS A 156 8.03 7.98 -55.29
N ARG A 157 9.27 7.50 -55.43
CA ARG A 157 9.64 6.49 -56.43
C ARG A 157 9.02 5.13 -56.12
N CYS A 158 8.91 4.76 -54.85
CA CYS A 158 8.22 3.55 -54.41
C CYS A 158 6.75 3.57 -54.84
N PHE A 159 6.01 4.64 -54.53
CA PHE A 159 4.60 4.78 -54.95
C PHE A 159 4.41 4.76 -56.47
N ALA A 160 5.35 5.30 -57.25
CA ALA A 160 5.29 5.19 -58.72
C ALA A 160 5.37 3.73 -59.21
N GLU A 161 6.20 2.90 -58.58
CA GLU A 161 6.31 1.46 -58.90
C GLU A 161 5.10 0.67 -58.38
N VAL A 162 4.58 1.01 -57.20
CA VAL A 162 3.33 0.45 -56.68
C VAL A 162 2.16 0.77 -57.63
N ALA A 163 2.11 1.97 -58.22
CA ALA A 163 1.06 2.36 -59.16
C ALA A 163 1.14 1.58 -60.47
N LYS A 164 2.35 1.18 -60.88
CA LYS A 164 2.55 0.30 -62.03
C LYS A 164 2.00 -1.10 -61.72
N LEU A 165 2.40 -1.67 -60.59
CA LEU A 165 1.98 -3.01 -60.16
C LEU A 165 0.47 -3.12 -59.89
N SER A 166 -0.12 -2.12 -59.22
CA SER A 166 -1.56 -2.08 -58.93
C SER A 166 -2.40 -2.00 -60.20
N ARG A 167 -1.96 -1.25 -61.23
CA ARG A 167 -2.64 -1.17 -62.54
C ARG A 167 -2.52 -2.45 -63.36
N GLU A 168 -1.34 -3.09 -63.35
CA GLU A 168 -1.09 -4.32 -64.11
C GLU A 168 -1.86 -5.53 -63.54
N ARG A 169 -2.10 -5.53 -62.23
CA ARG A 169 -2.62 -6.71 -61.50
C ARG A 169 -3.92 -6.47 -60.74
N SER A 170 -4.50 -5.27 -60.84
CA SER A 170 -5.73 -4.86 -60.13
C SER A 170 -5.69 -5.14 -58.62
N LEU A 171 -4.60 -4.74 -57.97
CA LEU A 171 -4.36 -5.04 -56.54
C LEU A 171 -4.82 -3.90 -55.63
N SER A 172 -5.50 -4.27 -54.54
CA SER A 172 -5.72 -3.40 -53.38
C SER A 172 -4.39 -3.15 -52.65
N VAL A 173 -4.14 -1.89 -52.30
CA VAL A 173 -2.88 -1.45 -51.66
C VAL A 173 -3.14 -1.07 -50.20
N TYR A 174 -2.50 -1.80 -49.28
CA TYR A 174 -2.52 -1.50 -47.85
C TYR A 174 -1.15 -1.03 -47.40
N TYR A 175 -1.15 0.03 -46.59
CA TYR A 175 0.08 0.61 -46.05
C TYR A 175 -0.01 0.68 -44.54
N PHE A 176 0.98 0.10 -43.86
CA PHE A 176 1.05 0.00 -42.41
C PHE A 176 2.11 0.95 -41.87
N LEU A 177 1.71 1.76 -40.90
CA LEU A 177 2.55 2.75 -40.24
C LEU A 177 2.49 2.53 -38.72
N ASP A 178 3.45 1.80 -38.18
CA ASP A 178 3.54 1.53 -36.75
C ASP A 178 4.37 2.61 -36.04
N ASP A 179 3.77 3.24 -35.03
CA ASP A 179 4.36 4.32 -34.23
C ASP A 179 5.10 5.39 -35.06
N PRO A 180 4.41 6.13 -35.96
CA PRO A 180 5.00 7.11 -36.89
C PRO A 180 5.82 8.23 -36.25
N PHE A 181 5.60 8.46 -34.97
CA PHE A 181 6.28 9.49 -34.19
C PHE A 181 7.58 8.99 -33.55
N SER A 182 7.88 7.70 -33.69
CA SER A 182 9.20 7.17 -33.37
C SER A 182 10.23 7.69 -34.36
N ASN A 183 11.34 8.24 -33.84
CA ASN A 183 12.56 8.61 -34.57
C ASN A 183 12.35 9.14 -36.01
N GLY A 184 12.04 10.44 -36.15
CA GLY A 184 12.02 11.13 -37.45
C GLY A 184 10.67 11.69 -37.90
N HIS A 185 9.69 11.81 -36.97
CA HIS A 185 8.39 12.48 -37.08
C HIS A 185 7.77 12.39 -38.49
N PHE A 186 7.23 11.22 -38.85
CA PHE A 186 6.66 11.00 -40.17
C PHE A 186 5.14 11.01 -40.12
N LEU A 187 4.50 12.06 -40.65
CA LEU A 187 3.05 12.20 -40.57
C LEU A 187 2.34 11.24 -41.54
N PRO A 188 1.26 10.55 -41.12
CA PRO A 188 0.41 9.71 -41.97
C PRO A 188 -0.05 10.45 -43.25
N ASN A 189 -0.33 11.74 -43.12
CA ASN A 189 -0.81 12.60 -44.20
C ASN A 189 0.16 12.67 -45.39
N TYR A 190 1.48 12.54 -45.17
CA TYR A 190 2.44 12.53 -46.28
C TYR A 190 2.29 11.29 -47.16
N VAL A 191 2.02 10.13 -46.56
CA VAL A 191 1.81 8.87 -47.28
C VAL A 191 0.60 8.99 -48.21
N ILE A 192 -0.49 9.55 -47.70
CA ILE A 192 -1.73 9.78 -48.45
C ILE A 192 -1.45 10.67 -49.66
N GLN A 193 -0.78 11.81 -49.47
CA GLN A 193 -0.42 12.71 -50.55
C GLN A 193 0.47 12.07 -51.63
N TYR A 194 1.40 11.19 -51.24
CA TYR A 194 2.22 10.46 -52.21
C TYR A 194 1.42 9.43 -53.00
N ALA A 195 0.48 8.73 -52.35
CA ALA A 195 -0.43 7.79 -53.02
C ALA A 195 -1.38 8.50 -54.00
N GLU A 196 -1.97 9.63 -53.61
CA GLU A 196 -2.82 10.46 -54.48
C GLU A 196 -2.08 10.93 -55.72
N ARG A 197 -0.86 11.45 -55.55
CA ARG A 197 -0.01 11.90 -56.66
C ARG A 197 0.35 10.76 -57.62
N ALA A 198 0.39 9.52 -57.13
CA ALA A 198 0.63 8.33 -57.92
C ALA A 198 -0.66 7.73 -58.51
N GLY A 199 -1.84 8.28 -58.19
CA GLY A 199 -3.15 7.80 -58.65
C GLY A 199 -3.55 6.46 -58.03
N ILE A 200 -3.09 6.18 -56.81
CA ILE A 200 -3.38 4.92 -56.09
C ILE A 200 -4.43 5.21 -55.01
N ARG A 201 -5.43 4.33 -54.90
CA ARG A 201 -6.33 4.29 -53.74
C ARG A 201 -5.65 3.52 -52.62
N LEU A 202 -5.39 4.19 -51.50
CA LEU A 202 -4.64 3.64 -50.38
C LEU A 202 -5.54 3.34 -49.18
N PHE A 203 -5.35 2.16 -48.59
CA PHE A 203 -5.83 1.84 -47.24
C PHE A 203 -4.68 1.96 -46.25
N LEU A 204 -4.64 3.06 -45.50
CA LEU A 204 -3.61 3.33 -44.51
C LEU A 204 -4.05 2.82 -43.14
N VAL A 205 -3.25 1.96 -42.52
CA VAL A 205 -3.44 1.51 -41.13
C VAL A 205 -2.31 2.07 -40.30
N THR A 206 -2.63 2.90 -39.31
CA THR A 206 -1.64 3.53 -38.43
C THR A 206 -1.89 3.19 -36.97
N ALA A 207 -0.86 2.79 -36.24
CA ALA A 207 -0.93 2.67 -34.78
C ALA A 207 -0.27 3.86 -34.10
N LEU A 208 -1.02 4.48 -33.19
CA LEU A 208 -0.58 5.61 -32.38
C LEU A 208 -0.64 5.23 -30.90
N ARG A 209 0.19 5.87 -30.07
CA ARG A 209 -0.09 5.85 -28.63
C ARG A 209 -1.31 6.71 -28.35
N THR A 210 -2.13 6.34 -27.36
CA THR A 210 -3.26 7.17 -26.93
C THR A 210 -2.81 8.60 -26.59
N SER A 211 -1.62 8.71 -25.98
CA SER A 211 -0.99 9.99 -25.72
C SER A 211 -0.75 10.80 -27.01
N ASP A 212 -0.24 10.20 -28.09
CA ASP A 212 -0.03 10.87 -29.38
C ASP A 212 -1.37 11.27 -30.03
N TRP A 213 -2.36 10.38 -30.02
CA TRP A 213 -3.68 10.61 -30.61
C TRP A 213 -4.40 11.81 -29.98
N LEU A 214 -4.37 11.92 -28.65
CA LEU A 214 -5.12 12.93 -27.91
C LEU A 214 -4.43 14.30 -27.86
N THR A 215 -3.11 14.35 -28.03
CA THR A 215 -2.34 15.60 -27.96
C THR A 215 -2.14 16.28 -29.32
N MET A 216 -2.55 15.63 -30.41
CA MET A 216 -2.43 16.15 -31.77
C MET A 216 -3.78 16.55 -32.34
N GLY A 217 -3.81 17.59 -33.17
CA GLY A 217 -5.01 17.93 -33.92
C GLY A 217 -5.35 16.80 -34.89
N GLN A 218 -6.56 16.24 -34.80
CA GLN A 218 -7.00 15.18 -35.71
C GLN A 218 -6.89 15.59 -37.19
N SER A 219 -7.03 16.88 -37.49
CA SER A 219 -6.78 17.47 -38.81
C SER A 219 -5.34 17.23 -39.31
N ASP A 220 -4.34 17.24 -38.43
CA ASP A 220 -2.94 17.08 -38.84
C ASP A 220 -2.61 15.63 -39.22
N LEU A 221 -3.40 14.67 -38.72
CA LEU A 221 -3.23 13.23 -38.93
C LEU A 221 -3.97 12.71 -40.16
N VAL A 222 -5.21 13.16 -40.38
CA VAL A 222 -6.14 12.56 -41.38
C VAL A 222 -6.80 13.56 -42.33
N ALA A 223 -6.38 14.84 -42.38
CA ALA A 223 -7.06 15.84 -43.24
C ALA A 223 -7.12 15.51 -44.74
N ALA A 224 -6.19 14.71 -45.28
CA ALA A 224 -6.22 14.31 -46.69
C ALA A 224 -6.96 12.98 -46.94
N ALA A 225 -7.53 12.35 -45.91
CA ALA A 225 -8.28 11.11 -46.05
C ALA A 225 -9.75 11.38 -46.42
N ASP A 226 -10.30 10.58 -47.32
CA ASP A 226 -11.72 10.61 -47.66
C ASP A 226 -12.57 9.88 -46.60
N GLY A 227 -12.00 8.91 -45.90
CA GLY A 227 -12.62 8.16 -44.81
C GLY A 227 -11.66 7.91 -43.64
N CYS A 228 -12.18 7.94 -42.41
CA CYS A 228 -11.41 7.66 -41.19
C CYS A 228 -12.20 6.74 -40.25
N SER A 229 -11.60 5.63 -39.84
CA SER A 229 -12.10 4.77 -38.76
C SER A 229 -11.11 4.78 -37.60
N VAL A 230 -11.61 4.87 -36.37
CA VAL A 230 -10.79 4.94 -35.16
C VAL A 230 -11.12 3.75 -34.27
N VAL A 231 -10.10 3.03 -33.82
CA VAL A 231 -10.22 1.86 -32.94
C VAL A 231 -9.35 2.08 -31.71
N GLU A 232 -9.98 2.18 -30.55
CA GLU A 232 -9.32 2.20 -29.25
C GLU A 232 -9.03 0.77 -28.77
N ILE A 233 -7.81 0.54 -28.27
CA ILE A 233 -7.38 -0.74 -27.71
C ILE A 233 -7.36 -0.66 -26.19
N SER A 234 -8.03 -1.61 -25.56
CA SER A 234 -8.00 -1.81 -24.11
C SER A 234 -6.63 -2.28 -23.62
N ASP A 235 -6.23 -1.76 -22.46
CA ASP A 235 -5.05 -2.19 -21.73
C ASP A 235 -5.23 -3.58 -21.08
N ASP A 236 -6.46 -3.94 -20.74
CA ASP A 236 -6.81 -5.19 -20.06
C ASP A 236 -7.05 -6.33 -21.05
N LEU A 237 -6.72 -7.56 -20.64
CA LEU A 237 -7.19 -8.75 -21.33
C LEU A 237 -8.66 -9.05 -20.98
N ASP A 238 -9.44 -9.49 -21.96
CA ASP A 238 -10.79 -10.02 -21.69
C ASP A 238 -10.74 -11.45 -21.10
N GLU A 239 -11.90 -11.97 -20.71
CA GLU A 239 -12.02 -13.30 -20.09
C GLU A 239 -11.58 -14.43 -21.03
N ASP A 240 -11.85 -14.32 -22.33
CA ASP A 240 -11.51 -15.33 -23.33
C ASP A 240 -10.01 -15.30 -23.68
N GLU A 241 -9.41 -14.10 -23.75
CA GLU A 241 -7.97 -13.90 -23.84
C GLU A 241 -7.27 -14.51 -22.62
N THR A 242 -7.76 -14.22 -21.42
CA THR A 242 -7.20 -14.76 -20.17
C THR A 242 -7.26 -16.29 -20.15
N ARG A 243 -8.35 -16.89 -20.64
CA ARG A 243 -8.51 -18.35 -20.72
C ARG A 243 -7.52 -19.01 -21.69
N ARG A 244 -7.09 -18.30 -22.75
CA ARG A 244 -6.14 -18.81 -23.76
C ARG A 244 -4.66 -18.65 -23.37
N LEU A 245 -4.35 -17.91 -22.30
CA LEU A 245 -2.97 -17.69 -21.87
C LEU A 245 -2.18 -18.98 -21.57
N PRO A 246 -2.74 -19.99 -20.85
CA PRO A 246 -2.00 -21.22 -20.57
C PRO A 246 -1.59 -21.97 -21.85
N GLU A 247 -2.52 -22.14 -22.78
CA GLU A 247 -2.27 -22.75 -24.10
C GLU A 247 -1.19 -21.98 -24.86
N TYR A 248 -1.24 -20.64 -24.80
CA TYR A 248 -0.26 -19.79 -25.45
C TYR A 248 1.17 -19.95 -24.89
N LEU A 249 1.33 -20.10 -23.57
CA LEU A 249 2.65 -20.34 -22.96
C LEU A 249 3.24 -21.70 -23.37
N VAL A 250 2.40 -22.71 -23.56
CA VAL A 250 2.79 -24.02 -24.09
C VAL A 250 3.17 -23.94 -25.56
N LYS A 251 2.39 -23.20 -26.36
CA LYS A 251 2.67 -22.94 -27.78
C LYS A 251 4.01 -22.25 -27.98
N LEU A 252 4.36 -21.32 -27.10
CA LEU A 252 5.68 -20.69 -27.08
C LEU A 252 6.76 -21.63 -26.51
N GLY A 253 6.45 -22.81 -25.98
CA GLY A 253 7.44 -23.69 -25.34
C GLY A 253 8.11 -23.02 -24.14
N ILE A 254 7.38 -22.17 -23.42
CA ILE A 254 7.82 -21.56 -22.14
C ILE A 254 7.44 -22.49 -21.00
N GLU A 255 6.25 -23.07 -21.09
CA GLU A 255 5.78 -24.11 -20.19
C GLU A 255 5.64 -25.44 -20.96
N LYS A 256 5.74 -26.56 -20.25
CA LYS A 256 5.70 -27.90 -20.86
C LYS A 256 4.27 -28.39 -21.12
N SER A 257 3.32 -27.93 -20.32
CA SER A 257 1.92 -28.32 -20.38
C SER A 257 1.01 -27.20 -19.87
N GLU A 258 -0.27 -27.25 -20.23
CA GLU A 258 -1.25 -26.27 -19.74
C GLU A 258 -1.44 -26.36 -18.22
N ASP A 259 -1.28 -27.55 -17.64
CA ASP A 259 -1.44 -27.77 -16.21
C ASP A 259 -0.28 -27.16 -15.42
N ASP A 260 0.92 -27.06 -16.02
CA ASP A 260 2.05 -26.31 -15.46
C ASP A 260 1.85 -24.78 -15.61
N ALA A 261 1.22 -24.35 -16.70
CA ALA A 261 1.01 -22.94 -17.02
C ALA A 261 -0.14 -22.29 -16.22
N LYS A 262 -1.25 -23.00 -15.98
CA LYS A 262 -2.45 -22.50 -15.27
C LYS A 262 -2.14 -21.88 -13.90
N PRO A 263 -1.39 -22.53 -12.99
CA PRO A 263 -1.06 -21.92 -11.69
C PRO A 263 -0.30 -20.61 -11.81
N ARG A 264 0.58 -20.49 -12.80
CA ARG A 264 1.39 -19.29 -13.05
C ARG A 264 0.53 -18.16 -13.60
N CYS A 265 -0.34 -18.45 -14.57
CA CYS A 265 -1.33 -17.50 -15.08
C CYS A 265 -2.29 -17.04 -13.98
N ASP A 266 -2.88 -17.96 -13.21
CA ASP A 266 -3.82 -17.64 -12.14
C ASP A 266 -3.19 -16.75 -11.05
N THR A 267 -1.93 -16.98 -10.72
CA THR A 267 -1.21 -16.17 -9.73
C THR A 267 -1.03 -14.73 -10.20
N VAL A 268 -0.68 -14.53 -11.48
CA VAL A 268 -0.48 -13.19 -12.05
C VAL A 268 -1.82 -12.51 -12.35
N SER A 269 -2.80 -13.23 -12.91
CA SER A 269 -4.14 -12.72 -13.23
C SER A 269 -4.93 -12.29 -12.00
N ARG A 270 -4.76 -12.96 -10.84
CA ARG A 270 -5.31 -12.50 -9.55
C ARG A 270 -4.71 -11.17 -9.09
N ALA A 271 -3.49 -10.85 -9.53
CA ALA A 271 -2.81 -9.61 -9.17
C ALA A 271 -3.07 -8.48 -10.18
N THR A 272 -3.34 -8.81 -11.45
CA THR A 272 -3.55 -7.81 -12.52
C THR A 272 -4.18 -8.42 -13.78
N THR A 273 -5.07 -7.67 -14.44
CA THR A 273 -5.61 -7.98 -15.78
C THR A 273 -4.88 -7.23 -16.90
N ASP A 274 -3.93 -6.38 -16.53
CA ASP A 274 -3.23 -5.49 -17.43
C ASP A 274 -2.25 -6.26 -18.33
N SER A 275 -2.40 -6.11 -19.65
CA SER A 275 -1.60 -6.83 -20.65
C SER A 275 -0.09 -6.59 -20.51
N LEU A 276 0.34 -5.36 -20.23
CA LEU A 276 1.75 -5.04 -19.98
C LEU A 276 2.28 -5.85 -18.78
N SER A 277 1.55 -5.82 -17.67
CA SER A 277 1.95 -6.52 -16.45
C SER A 277 2.00 -8.04 -16.65
N LEU A 278 1.03 -8.61 -17.37
CA LEU A 278 1.00 -10.02 -17.72
C LEU A 278 2.22 -10.40 -18.58
N LEU A 279 2.52 -9.64 -19.65
CA LEU A 279 3.68 -9.88 -20.50
C LEU A 279 4.99 -9.77 -19.72
N TYR A 280 5.13 -8.76 -18.87
CA TYR A 280 6.35 -8.51 -18.10
C TYR A 280 6.72 -9.66 -17.13
N TRP A 281 5.71 -10.30 -16.53
CA TRP A 281 5.89 -11.39 -15.58
C TRP A 281 5.90 -12.79 -16.21
N LEU A 282 5.04 -13.02 -17.20
CA LEU A 282 4.94 -14.31 -17.88
C LEU A 282 6.03 -14.51 -18.93
N LEU A 283 6.48 -13.43 -19.59
CA LEU A 283 7.44 -13.44 -20.70
C LEU A 283 8.64 -12.51 -20.41
N PRO A 284 9.61 -12.92 -19.58
CA PRO A 284 10.75 -12.07 -19.17
C PRO A 284 11.56 -11.48 -20.34
N GLU A 285 11.59 -12.15 -21.48
CA GLU A 285 12.27 -11.72 -22.70
C GLU A 285 11.69 -10.42 -23.28
N THR A 286 10.42 -10.11 -22.98
CA THR A 286 9.75 -8.88 -23.43
C THR A 286 10.14 -7.63 -22.62
N ARG A 287 10.75 -7.80 -21.44
CA ARG A 287 10.98 -6.71 -20.47
C ARG A 287 11.79 -5.56 -21.04
N LYS A 288 12.83 -5.85 -21.85
CA LYS A 288 13.66 -4.82 -22.47
C LYS A 288 12.84 -3.92 -23.41
N ASN A 289 12.05 -4.53 -24.29
CA ASN A 289 11.26 -3.81 -25.28
C ASN A 289 10.07 -3.08 -24.62
N ILE A 290 9.47 -3.65 -23.58
CA ILE A 290 8.47 -2.95 -22.73
C ILE A 290 9.11 -1.72 -22.08
N ALA A 291 10.29 -1.87 -21.48
CA ALA A 291 11.00 -0.78 -20.83
C ALA A 291 11.36 0.34 -21.81
N GLU A 292 11.88 0.00 -22.99
CA GLU A 292 12.17 0.97 -24.05
C GLU A 292 10.91 1.68 -24.53
N SER A 293 9.79 0.97 -24.71
CA SER A 293 8.52 1.55 -25.15
C SER A 293 7.95 2.54 -24.12
N VAL A 294 7.97 2.20 -22.83
CA VAL A 294 7.50 3.08 -21.75
C VAL A 294 8.40 4.31 -21.59
N ARG A 295 9.74 4.13 -21.65
CA ARG A 295 10.70 5.24 -21.56
C ARG A 295 10.58 6.20 -22.73
N ASP A 296 10.39 5.67 -23.93
CA ASP A 296 10.17 6.46 -25.13
C ASP A 296 8.85 7.24 -25.06
N GLU A 297 7.75 6.60 -24.63
CA GLU A 297 6.49 7.30 -24.36
C GLU A 297 6.68 8.46 -23.37
N PHE A 298 7.34 8.21 -22.24
CA PHE A 298 7.62 9.23 -21.23
C PHE A 298 8.45 10.40 -21.77
N ARG A 299 9.49 10.13 -22.58
CA ARG A 299 10.34 11.18 -23.17
C ARG A 299 9.57 12.06 -24.14
N ARG A 300 8.69 11.48 -24.95
CA ARG A 300 7.88 12.22 -25.94
C ARG A 300 6.91 13.20 -25.32
N LEU A 301 6.46 12.95 -24.07
CA LEU A 301 5.59 13.90 -23.36
C LEU A 301 6.22 15.28 -23.18
N GLY A 302 7.55 15.41 -23.26
CA GLY A 302 8.26 16.68 -23.11
C GLY A 302 8.46 17.50 -24.39
N ASP A 303 7.99 17.02 -25.55
CA ASP A 303 8.29 17.61 -26.88
C ASP A 303 7.03 18.09 -27.64
N ARG A 304 5.84 18.06 -27.01
CA ARG A 304 4.58 18.25 -27.74
C ARG A 304 4.04 19.68 -27.67
N SER A 305 4.05 20.36 -28.82
CA SER A 305 3.48 21.71 -29.01
C SER A 305 1.94 21.77 -29.05
N GLY A 306 1.27 20.65 -29.33
CA GLY A 306 -0.20 20.59 -29.46
C GLY A 306 -0.93 20.79 -28.13
N PHE A 307 -0.42 20.18 -27.06
CA PHE A 307 -1.00 20.27 -25.73
C PHE A 307 -0.87 21.67 -25.09
N ARG A 308 0.23 22.38 -25.40
CA ARG A 308 0.43 23.80 -25.06
C ARG A 308 -0.72 24.68 -25.57
N LYS A 309 -1.30 24.36 -26.74
CA LYS A 309 -2.42 25.11 -27.30
C LYS A 309 -3.76 24.80 -26.61
N MET A 310 -3.94 23.58 -26.11
CA MET A 310 -5.18 23.16 -25.43
C MET A 310 -5.28 23.66 -23.99
N ILE A 311 -4.23 23.49 -23.17
CA ILE A 311 -4.31 23.86 -21.73
C ILE A 311 -4.07 25.35 -21.49
N LEU A 312 -3.11 25.97 -22.18
CA LEU A 312 -2.62 27.28 -21.73
C LEU A 312 -3.25 28.47 -22.46
N ALA A 313 -3.96 28.26 -23.59
CA ALA A 313 -4.43 29.30 -24.52
C ALA A 313 -3.38 30.40 -24.91
N GLN A 314 -2.16 30.31 -24.39
CA GLN A 314 -1.08 31.27 -24.41
C GLN A 314 0.23 30.53 -24.64
N GLU A 315 1.01 31.06 -25.57
CA GLU A 315 2.31 30.54 -25.99
C GLU A 315 3.43 30.61 -24.91
N ARG A 316 3.16 30.65 -23.61
CA ARG A 316 4.21 30.93 -22.59
C ARG A 316 4.60 29.81 -21.63
N GLY A 317 4.01 28.60 -21.72
CA GLY A 317 4.38 27.47 -20.85
C GLY A 317 5.49 26.55 -21.35
N SER A 318 6.14 25.83 -20.43
CA SER A 318 7.19 24.83 -20.70
C SER A 318 6.61 23.63 -21.49
N PRO A 319 7.33 23.08 -22.49
CA PRO A 319 6.90 21.88 -23.21
C PRO A 319 6.90 20.61 -22.34
N SER A 320 7.39 20.66 -21.11
CA SER A 320 7.53 19.51 -20.20
C SER A 320 6.34 19.21 -19.28
N ILE A 321 5.27 20.01 -19.29
CA ILE A 321 4.18 19.94 -18.29
C ILE A 321 3.62 18.52 -18.10
N LEU A 322 3.33 17.80 -19.19
CA LEU A 322 2.80 16.43 -19.12
C LEU A 322 3.81 15.42 -18.57
N ARG A 323 5.07 15.57 -18.97
CA ARG A 323 6.16 14.73 -18.48
C ARG A 323 6.35 14.95 -16.97
N ASP A 324 6.30 16.20 -16.54
CA ASP A 324 6.48 16.57 -15.14
C ASP A 324 5.28 16.09 -14.30
N ALA A 325 4.05 16.24 -14.81
CA ALA A 325 2.84 15.69 -14.19
C ALA A 325 2.92 14.16 -14.02
N TYR A 326 3.42 13.45 -15.04
CA TYR A 326 3.57 12.00 -14.97
C TYR A 326 4.65 11.57 -13.98
N ALA A 327 5.78 12.29 -13.95
CA ALA A 327 6.83 12.05 -12.97
C ALA A 327 6.32 12.28 -11.53
N MET A 328 5.54 13.33 -11.30
CA MET A 328 4.90 13.64 -10.02
C MET A 328 3.98 12.51 -9.54
N VAL A 329 3.11 12.01 -10.44
CA VAL A 329 2.20 10.90 -10.10
C VAL A 329 2.96 9.59 -9.88
N ALA A 330 4.02 9.31 -10.65
CA ALA A 330 4.87 8.15 -10.44
C ALA A 330 5.58 8.20 -9.08
N VAL A 331 6.14 9.36 -8.71
CA VAL A 331 6.79 9.54 -7.41
C VAL A 331 5.77 9.39 -6.28
N ALA A 332 4.62 10.06 -6.31
CA ALA A 332 3.59 9.90 -5.29
C ALA A 332 3.12 8.44 -5.15
N THR A 333 2.87 7.77 -6.29
CA THR A 333 2.46 6.36 -6.34
C THR A 333 3.53 5.44 -5.75
N HIS A 334 4.81 5.72 -6.00
CA HIS A 334 5.92 4.97 -5.40
C HIS A 334 5.84 5.00 -3.88
N TYR A 335 5.57 6.17 -3.29
CA TYR A 335 5.35 6.37 -1.85
C TYR A 335 3.97 5.92 -1.36
N ASN A 336 3.19 5.27 -2.22
CA ASN A 336 1.86 4.73 -1.96
C ASN A 336 0.84 5.79 -1.53
N VAL A 337 0.99 7.01 -2.05
CA VAL A 337 0.04 8.11 -1.86
C VAL A 337 -0.57 8.43 -3.22
N PRO A 338 -1.91 8.35 -3.39
CA PRO A 338 -2.54 8.82 -4.61
C PRO A 338 -2.42 10.35 -4.67
N LEU A 339 -2.06 10.91 -5.83
CA LEU A 339 -1.80 12.34 -5.94
C LEU A 339 -3.11 13.10 -6.20
N PRO A 340 -3.56 14.00 -5.31
CA PRO A 340 -4.73 14.84 -5.56
C PRO A 340 -4.50 15.80 -6.72
N VAL A 341 -5.52 16.00 -7.54
CA VAL A 341 -5.45 16.87 -8.73
C VAL A 341 -5.05 18.31 -8.38
N GLU A 342 -5.51 18.86 -7.25
CA GLU A 342 -5.22 20.25 -6.89
C GLU A 342 -3.75 20.44 -6.52
N ILE A 343 -3.11 19.42 -5.95
CA ILE A 343 -1.66 19.43 -5.70
C ILE A 343 -0.90 19.25 -7.00
N LEU A 344 -1.36 18.37 -7.89
CA LEU A 344 -0.74 18.17 -9.20
C LEU A 344 -0.72 19.47 -10.00
N VAL A 345 -1.88 20.11 -10.21
CA VAL A 345 -1.99 21.35 -11.01
C VAL A 345 -1.23 22.50 -10.36
N ALA A 346 -1.22 22.57 -9.02
CA ALA A 346 -0.39 23.51 -8.28
C ALA A 346 1.10 23.34 -8.56
N SER A 347 1.58 22.09 -8.57
CA SER A 347 2.99 21.76 -8.72
C SER A 347 3.50 22.06 -10.14
N ILE A 348 2.66 21.85 -11.15
CA ILE A 348 2.99 22.15 -12.55
C ILE A 348 2.66 23.59 -12.96
N GLY A 349 2.01 24.37 -12.09
CA GLY A 349 1.66 25.78 -12.34
C GLY A 349 0.54 25.99 -13.35
N VAL A 350 -0.46 25.10 -13.36
CA VAL A 350 -1.64 25.16 -14.25
C VAL A 350 -2.89 25.48 -13.42
N ASP A 351 -3.81 26.27 -13.98
CA ASP A 351 -5.10 26.54 -13.33
C ASP A 351 -5.96 25.28 -13.26
N PHE A 352 -6.69 25.11 -12.15
CA PHE A 352 -7.54 23.93 -11.96
C PHE A 352 -8.66 23.84 -13.02
N GLY A 353 -9.27 24.97 -13.37
CA GLY A 353 -10.32 25.04 -14.40
C GLY A 353 -9.77 24.69 -15.78
N ASP A 354 -8.62 25.25 -16.15
CA ASP A 354 -7.95 24.94 -17.42
C ASP A 354 -7.57 23.45 -17.52
N TRP A 355 -7.08 22.86 -16.43
CA TRP A 355 -6.82 21.43 -16.36
C TRP A 355 -8.11 20.62 -16.51
N HIS A 356 -9.15 20.97 -15.76
CA HIS A 356 -10.41 20.25 -15.77
C HIS A 356 -11.12 20.32 -17.13
N ASP A 357 -11.21 21.51 -17.74
CA ASP A 357 -11.78 21.70 -19.07
C ASP A 357 -10.99 20.95 -20.14
N ALA A 358 -9.65 20.90 -20.03
CA ALA A 358 -8.81 20.08 -20.91
C ALA A 358 -9.01 18.55 -20.74
N THR A 359 -9.63 18.12 -19.64
CA THR A 359 -9.88 16.70 -19.32
C THR A 359 -11.34 16.25 -19.47
N LYS A 360 -12.25 17.14 -19.86
CA LYS A 360 -13.72 17.00 -19.72
C LYS A 360 -14.42 16.04 -20.71
N ASP A 361 -13.94 15.89 -21.95
CA ASP A 361 -14.66 15.23 -23.06
C ASP A 361 -14.12 13.83 -23.48
N ASN A 362 -13.64 13.03 -22.52
CA ASN A 362 -13.09 11.65 -22.61
C ASN A 362 -11.57 11.50 -22.56
N GLY A 363 -11.15 10.87 -21.47
CA GLY A 363 -10.10 9.87 -21.43
C GLY A 363 -9.25 10.02 -20.17
N ARG A 364 -9.21 8.97 -19.32
CA ARG A 364 -8.28 8.76 -18.17
C ARG A 364 -7.01 9.62 -18.31
N ALA A 365 -7.04 10.87 -17.83
CA ALA A 365 -6.30 12.02 -18.40
C ALA A 365 -5.18 11.68 -19.42
N TRP A 366 -5.62 11.40 -20.66
CA TRP A 366 -4.82 11.12 -21.87
C TRP A 366 -4.16 9.73 -22.03
N GLY A 367 -4.64 8.71 -21.34
CA GLY A 367 -4.06 7.34 -21.36
C GLY A 367 -2.75 7.23 -20.56
N ILE A 368 -2.43 8.28 -19.81
CA ILE A 368 -1.17 8.43 -19.07
C ILE A 368 -1.46 8.43 -17.57
N LEU A 369 -2.39 9.29 -17.12
CA LEU A 369 -2.78 9.42 -15.71
C LEU A 369 -4.08 8.68 -15.44
N TYR A 370 -4.03 7.74 -14.50
CA TYR A 370 -5.18 6.90 -14.17
C TYR A 370 -5.88 7.49 -12.95
N SER A 371 -7.11 7.94 -13.14
CA SER A 371 -7.92 8.47 -12.04
C SER A 371 -8.39 7.34 -11.13
N GLU A 372 -8.29 7.56 -9.83
CA GLU A 372 -8.83 6.71 -8.78
C GLU A 372 -10.07 7.41 -8.23
N PRO A 373 -11.27 6.78 -8.30
CA PRO A 373 -12.45 7.36 -7.67
C PRO A 373 -12.21 7.41 -6.16
N SER A 374 -12.37 8.59 -5.56
CA SER A 374 -12.27 8.77 -4.12
C SER A 374 -13.65 8.95 -3.49
N ASP A 375 -13.82 8.49 -2.25
CA ASP A 375 -15.08 8.56 -1.50
C ASP A 375 -15.57 10.01 -1.28
N ASP A 376 -14.66 10.99 -1.40
CA ASP A 376 -14.90 12.43 -1.24
C ASP A 376 -15.20 13.15 -2.57
N ASN A 377 -15.36 12.42 -3.69
CA ASN A 377 -15.46 12.94 -5.06
C ASN A 377 -14.25 13.80 -5.51
N SER A 378 -13.12 13.77 -4.81
CA SER A 378 -11.87 14.37 -5.29
C SER A 378 -11.22 13.49 -6.35
N GLU A 379 -10.74 14.09 -7.44
CA GLU A 379 -9.96 13.35 -8.44
C GLU A 379 -8.53 13.13 -7.93
N ARG A 380 -8.11 11.87 -7.88
CA ARG A 380 -6.74 11.50 -7.52
C ARG A 380 -6.12 10.65 -8.62
N TYR A 381 -4.81 10.78 -8.82
CA TYR A 381 -4.11 10.06 -9.87
C TYR A 381 -3.12 9.02 -9.33
N ARG A 382 -3.03 7.90 -10.04
CA ARG A 382 -1.97 6.90 -9.92
C ARG A 382 -1.39 6.56 -11.29
N THR A 383 -0.19 6.00 -11.30
CA THR A 383 0.34 5.34 -12.50
C THR A 383 -0.40 4.03 -12.78
N ARG A 384 -0.46 3.63 -14.05
CA ARG A 384 -1.09 2.38 -14.55
C ARG A 384 -0.85 1.17 -13.66
N ASN A 385 0.42 0.91 -13.36
CA ASN A 385 0.87 -0.23 -12.57
C ASN A 385 2.27 0.06 -12.02
N LYS A 386 2.74 -0.80 -11.12
CA LYS A 386 4.04 -0.66 -10.46
C LYS A 386 5.23 -0.71 -11.43
N ILE A 387 5.16 -1.49 -12.50
CA ILE A 387 6.24 -1.62 -13.49
C ILE A 387 6.48 -0.26 -14.17
N VAL A 388 5.40 0.41 -14.55
CA VAL A 388 5.43 1.75 -15.13
C VAL A 388 5.99 2.75 -14.12
N THR A 389 5.56 2.69 -12.86
CA THR A 389 6.15 3.51 -11.77
C THR A 389 7.67 3.34 -11.73
N ASP A 390 8.15 2.10 -11.59
CA ASP A 390 9.57 1.80 -11.40
C ASP A 390 10.43 2.24 -12.60
N LEU A 391 9.93 2.07 -13.84
CA LEU A 391 10.62 2.49 -15.07
C LEU A 391 10.74 4.02 -15.20
N ILE A 392 9.71 4.77 -14.77
CA ILE A 392 9.75 6.24 -14.77
C ILE A 392 10.75 6.72 -13.72
N LEU A 393 10.73 6.14 -12.51
CA LEU A 393 11.67 6.48 -11.44
C LEU A 393 13.12 6.29 -11.88
N GLU A 394 13.43 5.15 -12.50
CA GLU A 394 14.76 4.88 -13.07
C GLU A 394 15.15 5.95 -14.10
N THR A 395 14.19 6.40 -14.92
CA THR A 395 14.43 7.39 -15.96
C THR A 395 14.68 8.80 -15.38
N ILE A 396 13.87 9.25 -14.42
CA ILE A 396 14.05 10.58 -13.81
C ILE A 396 15.28 10.65 -12.90
N ASN A 397 15.70 9.53 -12.35
CA ASN A 397 16.91 9.45 -11.53
C ASN A 397 18.20 9.34 -12.35
N GLY A 398 18.11 9.07 -13.66
CA GLY A 398 19.27 8.82 -14.52
C GLY A 398 19.91 7.43 -14.29
N GLY A 399 19.15 6.47 -13.76
CA GLY A 399 19.58 5.10 -13.45
C GLY A 399 19.15 4.64 -12.05
N MET A 400 19.41 3.37 -11.72
CA MET A 400 18.94 2.73 -10.46
C MET A 400 19.64 3.21 -9.18
N GLN A 401 20.82 3.85 -9.27
CA GLN A 401 21.63 4.18 -8.09
C GLN A 401 21.36 5.57 -7.51
N SER A 402 20.89 6.50 -8.34
CA SER A 402 20.56 7.86 -7.91
C SER A 402 19.10 7.93 -7.47
N LYS A 403 18.79 8.80 -6.52
CA LYS A 403 17.42 9.14 -6.11
C LYS A 403 17.14 10.65 -6.21
N ALA A 404 18.05 11.39 -6.85
CA ALA A 404 17.97 12.84 -6.91
C ALA A 404 16.74 13.33 -7.68
N GLY A 405 16.28 12.58 -8.69
CA GLY A 405 15.08 12.90 -9.47
C GLY A 405 13.82 12.80 -8.62
N GLU A 406 13.68 11.71 -7.85
CA GLU A 406 12.59 11.52 -6.90
C GLU A 406 12.55 12.64 -5.84
N VAL A 407 13.69 12.93 -5.21
CA VAL A 407 13.76 13.97 -4.16
C VAL A 407 13.38 15.33 -4.70
N ARG A 408 13.81 15.67 -5.93
CA ARG A 408 13.43 16.92 -6.59
C ARG A 408 11.92 17.01 -6.77
N VAL A 409 11.30 15.96 -7.30
CA VAL A 409 9.85 15.90 -7.53
C VAL A 409 9.08 15.95 -6.20
N LEU A 410 9.54 15.26 -5.15
CA LEU A 410 8.93 15.35 -3.82
C LEU A 410 8.97 16.78 -3.28
N LYS A 411 10.09 17.50 -3.45
CA LYS A 411 10.19 18.91 -3.03
C LYS A 411 9.23 19.81 -3.82
N GLU A 412 9.09 19.58 -5.11
CA GLU A 412 8.11 20.31 -5.95
C GLU A 412 6.67 20.06 -5.44
N LEU A 413 6.30 18.80 -5.18
CA LEU A 413 4.99 18.42 -4.66
C LEU A 413 4.70 19.00 -3.27
N VAL A 414 5.67 18.93 -2.34
CA VAL A 414 5.53 19.48 -0.99
C VAL A 414 5.44 21.01 -1.06
N GLY A 415 6.29 21.66 -1.86
CA GLY A 415 6.28 23.11 -2.04
C GLY A 415 5.00 23.64 -2.69
N ALA A 416 4.31 22.83 -3.49
CA ALA A 416 3.02 23.20 -4.07
C ALA A 416 1.89 23.37 -3.03
N CYS A 417 2.07 22.82 -1.83
CA CYS A 417 1.17 23.04 -0.70
C CYS A 417 1.34 24.43 -0.04
N ALA A 418 2.37 25.19 -0.42
CA ALA A 418 2.73 26.44 0.25
C ALA A 418 1.61 27.50 0.21
N GLY A 419 1.23 27.99 1.40
CA GLY A 419 0.28 29.10 1.55
C GLY A 419 -1.17 28.76 1.15
N ARG A 420 -1.51 27.47 1.07
CA ARG A 420 -2.84 26.99 0.70
C ARG A 420 -3.56 26.43 1.91
N ASP A 421 -4.73 26.99 2.20
CA ASP A 421 -5.58 26.56 3.30
C ASP A 421 -6.54 25.46 2.81
N GLY A 422 -6.24 24.20 3.13
CA GLY A 422 -7.13 23.08 2.84
C GLY A 422 -6.70 21.78 3.52
N VAL A 423 -7.68 21.05 4.07
CA VAL A 423 -7.45 19.75 4.75
C VAL A 423 -6.73 18.76 3.83
N MET A 424 -7.04 18.79 2.53
CA MET A 424 -6.44 17.91 1.53
C MET A 424 -4.91 18.08 1.41
N TYR A 425 -4.39 19.32 1.41
CA TYR A 425 -2.94 19.57 1.33
C TYR A 425 -2.21 19.00 2.54
N ARG A 426 -2.78 19.21 3.73
CA ARG A 426 -2.27 18.62 4.97
C ARG A 426 -2.31 17.09 4.91
N GLU A 427 -3.44 16.50 4.51
CA GLU A 427 -3.60 15.05 4.44
C GLU A 427 -2.61 14.40 3.49
N PHE A 428 -2.35 15.01 2.33
CA PHE A 428 -1.32 14.56 1.40
C PHE A 428 0.06 14.54 2.06
N LEU A 429 0.46 15.65 2.73
CA LEU A 429 1.75 15.73 3.44
C LEU A 429 1.85 14.70 4.57
N VAL A 430 0.77 14.51 5.33
CA VAL A 430 0.70 13.51 6.40
C VAL A 430 0.83 12.09 5.84
N GLN A 431 0.09 11.75 4.78
CA GLN A 431 0.17 10.42 4.15
C GLN A 431 1.56 10.14 3.57
N LEU A 432 2.21 11.19 3.02
CA LEU A 432 3.55 11.10 2.45
C LEU A 432 4.64 10.94 3.53
N LEU A 433 4.57 11.75 4.61
CA LEU A 433 5.67 11.92 5.55
C LEU A 433 5.52 11.20 6.89
N VAL A 434 4.31 10.97 7.39
CA VAL A 434 4.10 10.29 8.70
C VAL A 434 4.55 8.82 8.69
N PRO A 435 4.39 8.02 7.61
CA PRO A 435 4.91 6.66 7.53
C PRO A 435 6.44 6.58 7.40
N TRP A 436 7.20 7.26 8.28
CA TRP A 436 8.64 7.45 8.21
C TRP A 436 9.43 6.14 8.09
N GLN A 437 8.92 5.02 8.63
CA GLN A 437 9.58 3.73 8.49
C GLN A 437 9.64 3.25 7.04
N ARG A 438 8.73 3.70 6.18
CA ARG A 438 8.76 3.43 4.73
C ARG A 438 9.73 4.36 4.00
N LEU A 439 9.92 5.57 4.52
CA LEU A 439 10.83 6.55 3.97
C LEU A 439 12.30 6.19 4.24
N LYS A 440 12.62 5.57 5.38
CA LYS A 440 14.01 5.30 5.79
C LYS A 440 14.79 4.45 4.78
N ASP A 441 14.11 3.53 4.11
CA ASP A 441 14.72 2.63 3.12
C ASP A 441 14.83 3.29 1.73
N ARG A 442 14.20 4.47 1.58
CA ARG A 442 14.01 5.17 0.31
C ARG A 442 14.74 6.50 0.24
N LEU A 443 14.83 7.24 1.32
CA LEU A 443 15.43 8.57 1.36
C LEU A 443 16.68 8.59 2.23
N ALA A 444 17.68 9.36 1.82
CA ALA A 444 18.78 9.71 2.69
C ALA A 444 18.30 10.63 3.82
N TYR A 445 19.00 10.62 4.95
CA TYR A 445 18.64 11.42 6.13
C TYR A 445 18.41 12.90 5.79
N ALA A 446 19.36 13.53 5.09
CA ALA A 446 19.31 14.95 4.74
C ALA A 446 18.14 15.29 3.80
N ASP A 447 17.83 14.42 2.85
CA ASP A 447 16.71 14.63 1.92
C ASP A 447 15.37 14.53 2.66
N GLY A 448 15.22 13.54 3.55
CA GLY A 448 14.03 13.41 4.38
C GLY A 448 13.85 14.60 5.31
N LEU A 449 14.92 15.08 5.95
CA LEU A 449 14.87 16.26 6.82
C LEU A 449 14.42 17.50 6.05
N ALA A 450 15.00 17.75 4.87
CA ALA A 450 14.62 18.87 4.02
C ALA A 450 13.15 18.80 3.57
N LEU A 451 12.60 17.60 3.37
CA LEU A 451 11.17 17.43 3.05
C LEU A 451 10.26 17.73 4.24
N TYR A 452 10.63 17.31 5.46
CA TYR A 452 9.88 17.68 6.66
C TYR A 452 9.90 19.19 6.90
N ASP A 453 11.07 19.83 6.75
CA ASP A 453 11.22 21.28 6.89
C ASP A 453 10.32 22.01 5.88
N LEU A 454 10.41 21.62 4.61
CA LEU A 454 9.59 22.20 3.55
C LEU A 454 8.09 21.99 3.79
N ALA A 455 7.67 20.82 4.29
CA ALA A 455 6.27 20.52 4.56
C ALA A 455 5.71 21.36 5.72
N ILE A 456 6.49 21.52 6.79
CA ILE A 456 6.11 22.36 7.94
C ILE A 456 6.02 23.82 7.52
N ASP A 457 6.97 24.30 6.71
CA ASP A 457 6.99 25.68 6.23
C ASP A 457 5.91 25.97 5.16
N SER A 458 5.41 24.93 4.48
CA SER A 458 4.38 25.08 3.43
C SER A 458 2.97 25.24 4.00
N LEU A 459 2.69 24.65 5.17
CA LEU A 459 1.38 24.81 5.80
C LEU A 459 1.24 26.21 6.43
N SER A 460 0.04 26.79 6.35
CA SER A 460 -0.26 28.11 6.93
C SER A 460 -0.21 28.10 8.46
N LEU A 461 -0.44 26.93 9.06
CA LEU A 461 -0.32 26.66 10.49
C LEU A 461 0.64 25.50 10.71
N GLN A 462 1.39 25.55 11.80
CA GLN A 462 2.24 24.43 12.19
C GLN A 462 1.40 23.18 12.46
N ASP A 463 1.91 22.03 12.06
CA ASP A 463 1.25 20.74 12.25
C ASP A 463 2.01 19.87 13.26
N GLN A 464 1.32 19.53 14.35
CA GLN A 464 1.85 18.72 15.44
C GLN A 464 2.34 17.34 14.97
N SER A 465 1.59 16.67 14.07
CA SER A 465 1.92 15.34 13.58
C SER A 465 3.19 15.35 12.71
N LEU A 466 3.31 16.32 11.80
CA LEU A 466 4.52 16.48 10.98
C LEU A 466 5.74 16.80 11.83
N MET A 467 5.61 17.66 12.86
CA MET A 467 6.69 17.94 13.80
C MET A 467 7.11 16.71 14.62
N HIS A 468 6.14 15.96 15.14
CA HIS A 468 6.40 14.71 15.87
C HIS A 468 7.20 13.73 15.00
N HIS A 469 6.75 13.52 13.76
CA HIS A 469 7.39 12.58 12.83
C HIS A 469 8.74 13.06 12.30
N LYS A 470 8.95 14.38 12.15
CA LYS A 470 10.28 14.97 11.94
C LYS A 470 11.23 14.62 13.09
N GLY A 471 10.78 14.76 14.34
CA GLY A 471 11.55 14.36 15.52
C GLY A 471 11.92 12.87 15.50
N LEU A 472 10.98 12.00 15.14
CA LEU A 472 11.22 10.57 14.97
C LEU A 472 12.22 10.26 13.84
N TRP A 473 12.19 11.01 12.74
CA TRP A 473 13.16 10.87 11.65
C TRP A 473 14.58 11.25 12.09
N MET A 474 14.72 12.39 12.75
CA MET A 474 16.00 12.87 13.32
C MET A 474 16.57 11.87 14.33
N LYS A 475 15.70 11.34 15.19
CA LYS A 475 16.07 10.34 16.18
C LYS A 475 16.53 9.03 15.54
N ASN A 476 15.68 8.40 14.74
CA ASN A 476 15.86 7.00 14.31
C ASN A 476 16.75 6.86 13.07
N VAL A 477 16.73 7.84 12.17
CA VAL A 477 17.51 7.83 10.92
C VAL A 477 18.78 8.68 11.06
N GLY A 478 18.63 9.91 11.58
CA GLY A 478 19.75 10.82 11.80
C GLY A 478 20.66 10.44 12.97
N LYS A 479 20.13 9.70 13.95
CA LYS A 479 20.83 9.35 15.21
C LYS A 479 21.32 10.59 15.97
N VAL A 480 20.55 11.68 15.92
CA VAL A 480 20.83 12.95 16.61
C VAL A 480 19.78 13.20 17.72
N PRO A 481 19.88 12.49 18.86
CA PRO A 481 18.82 12.47 19.85
C PRO A 481 18.61 13.82 20.55
N ILE A 482 19.64 14.64 20.76
CA ILE A 482 19.47 15.96 21.40
C ILE A 482 18.59 16.89 20.54
N GLU A 483 18.96 17.08 19.26
CA GLU A 483 18.21 17.91 18.32
C GLU A 483 16.80 17.35 18.07
N ALA A 484 16.67 16.02 17.97
CA ALA A 484 15.37 15.37 17.88
C ALA A 484 14.48 15.67 19.09
N GLY A 485 15.05 15.67 20.29
CA GLY A 485 14.35 16.03 21.53
C GLY A 485 13.78 17.44 21.50
N GLU A 486 14.55 18.41 20.99
CA GLU A 486 14.08 19.80 20.84
C GLU A 486 12.91 19.92 19.87
N VAL A 487 12.95 19.21 18.74
CA VAL A 487 11.85 19.18 17.77
C VAL A 487 10.61 18.53 18.37
N LEU A 488 10.76 17.45 19.14
CA LEU A 488 9.64 16.80 19.83
C LEU A 488 9.02 17.69 20.91
N THR A 489 9.83 18.45 21.66
CA THR A 489 9.31 19.44 22.62
C THR A 489 8.55 20.56 21.92
N LYS A 490 9.02 21.02 20.74
CA LYS A 490 8.27 21.96 19.90
C LYS A 490 6.96 21.36 19.41
N ALA A 491 6.94 20.08 19.05
CA ALA A 491 5.72 19.38 18.65
C ALA A 491 4.67 19.39 19.79
N LEU A 492 5.06 19.13 21.03
CA LEU A 492 4.15 19.23 22.19
C LEU A 492 3.57 20.65 22.39
N ALA A 493 4.35 21.69 22.09
CA ALA A 493 3.89 23.07 22.20
C ALA A 493 3.03 23.52 21.00
N THR A 494 2.95 22.71 19.95
CA THR A 494 2.23 23.04 18.72
C THR A 494 0.78 22.59 18.84
N ASN A 495 -0.16 23.50 18.58
CA ASN A 495 -1.57 23.15 18.59
C ASN A 495 -1.90 22.15 17.46
N PRO A 496 -2.83 21.23 17.68
CA PRO A 496 -3.30 20.36 16.62
C PRO A 496 -3.90 21.17 15.46
N TYR A 497 -3.68 20.70 14.23
CA TYR A 497 -4.11 21.44 13.04
C TYR A 497 -5.64 21.53 12.98
N PRO A 498 -6.23 22.69 12.65
CA PRO A 498 -7.69 22.83 12.60
C PRO A 498 -8.35 21.86 11.63
N TYR A 499 -9.52 21.33 12.00
CA TYR A 499 -10.35 20.45 11.15
C TYR A 499 -9.74 19.08 10.79
N SER A 500 -8.63 18.69 11.42
CA SER A 500 -8.08 17.34 11.27
C SER A 500 -9.00 16.29 11.93
N GLU A 501 -9.36 15.24 11.20
CA GLU A 501 -10.11 14.11 11.78
C GLU A 501 -9.29 13.31 12.80
N ARG A 502 -7.96 13.31 12.64
CA ARG A 502 -7.00 12.60 13.49
C ARG A 502 -5.87 13.52 13.88
N ASN A 503 -5.70 13.68 15.19
CA ASN A 503 -4.59 14.40 15.80
C ASN A 503 -3.61 13.42 16.42
N GLU A 504 -2.34 13.83 16.44
CA GLU A 504 -1.33 13.14 17.23
C GLU A 504 -1.70 13.30 18.71
N ALA A 505 -1.56 12.23 19.47
CA ALA A 505 -1.82 12.27 20.91
C ALA A 505 -0.56 12.78 21.62
N ASP A 506 -0.69 13.73 22.55
CA ASP A 506 0.45 14.29 23.29
C ASP A 506 1.23 13.18 24.01
N GLU A 507 0.53 12.13 24.46
CA GLU A 507 1.09 10.94 25.09
C GLU A 507 2.10 10.21 24.21
N HIS A 508 1.87 10.20 22.89
CA HIS A 508 2.82 9.63 21.92
C HIS A 508 4.08 10.46 21.81
N ILE A 509 3.94 11.78 21.80
CA ILE A 509 5.08 12.69 21.73
C ILE A 509 5.89 12.61 23.03
N HIS A 510 5.25 12.58 24.20
CA HIS A 510 5.91 12.35 25.49
C HIS A 510 6.69 11.03 25.53
N THR A 511 6.08 9.93 25.05
CA THR A 511 6.77 8.62 24.95
C THR A 511 8.00 8.71 24.04
N SER A 512 7.88 9.40 22.91
CA SER A 512 8.98 9.64 21.97
C SER A 512 10.10 10.47 22.60
N ILE A 513 9.79 11.50 23.38
CA ILE A 513 10.78 12.32 24.09
C ILE A 513 11.52 11.48 25.13
N ALA A 514 10.81 10.72 25.96
CA ALA A 514 11.43 9.85 26.96
C ALA A 514 12.42 8.87 26.31
N ALA A 515 12.01 8.24 25.21
CA ALA A 515 12.89 7.35 24.45
C ALA A 515 14.11 8.07 23.88
N THR A 516 13.93 9.30 23.40
CA THR A 516 15.00 10.13 22.83
C THR A 516 16.03 10.57 23.88
N ARG A 517 15.59 10.88 25.10
CA ARG A 517 16.49 11.22 26.22
C ARG A 517 17.39 10.04 26.59
N LEU A 518 16.83 8.83 26.70
CA LEU A 518 17.64 7.63 26.97
C LEU A 518 18.62 7.33 25.84
N ASP A 519 18.24 7.56 24.59
CA ASP A 519 19.16 7.37 23.45
C ASP A 519 20.29 8.41 23.46
N ALA A 520 20.06 9.64 23.94
CA ALA A 520 21.11 10.64 24.16
C ALA A 520 22.09 10.22 25.27
N VAL A 521 21.60 9.60 26.34
CA VAL A 521 22.44 9.05 27.42
C VAL A 521 23.28 7.88 26.92
N ASP A 522 22.71 6.98 26.11
CA ASP A 522 23.47 5.87 25.51
C ASP A 522 24.53 6.36 24.52
N ALA A 523 24.28 7.48 23.83
CA ALA A 523 25.26 8.14 22.97
C ALA A 523 26.30 8.99 23.72
N GLY A 524 26.21 9.10 25.06
CA GLY A 524 27.10 9.93 25.88
C GLY A 524 26.92 11.44 25.68
N GLN A 525 25.80 11.88 25.11
CA GLN A 525 25.47 13.28 24.85
C GLN A 525 24.71 13.94 26.02
N LEU A 526 24.18 13.13 26.94
CA LEU A 526 23.48 13.56 28.15
C LEU A 526 23.98 12.73 29.34
N ASP A 527 24.11 13.36 30.51
CA ASP A 527 24.45 12.65 31.73
C ASP A 527 23.30 11.73 32.20
N TRP A 528 23.66 10.68 32.94
CA TRP A 528 22.71 9.67 33.40
C TRP A 528 21.60 10.24 34.27
N GLU A 529 21.94 11.04 35.28
CA GLU A 529 20.98 11.59 36.23
C GLU A 529 19.94 12.48 35.57
N THR A 530 20.38 13.42 34.73
CA THR A 530 19.49 14.31 33.99
C THR A 530 18.64 13.52 33.00
N GLY A 531 19.24 12.60 32.24
CA GLY A 531 18.51 11.78 31.27
C GLY A 531 17.49 10.83 31.91
N LYS A 532 17.82 10.21 33.04
CA LYS A 532 16.92 9.36 33.83
C LYS A 532 15.73 10.18 34.34
N LYS A 533 15.99 11.33 34.97
CA LYS A 533 14.96 12.22 35.51
C LYS A 533 14.01 12.71 34.43
N ASP A 534 14.54 13.19 33.30
CA ASP A 534 13.73 13.68 32.18
C ASP A 534 12.90 12.56 31.54
N ALA A 535 13.51 11.39 31.33
CA ALA A 535 12.81 10.24 30.78
C ALA A 535 11.65 9.80 31.69
N LEU A 536 11.86 9.74 33.00
CA LEU A 536 10.80 9.41 33.96
C LEU A 536 9.69 10.46 34.00
N TYR A 537 10.04 11.75 33.93
CA TYR A 537 9.06 12.83 33.84
C TYR A 537 8.16 12.67 32.62
N HIS A 538 8.75 12.47 31.43
CA HIS A 538 7.96 12.31 30.20
C HIS A 538 7.19 10.98 30.16
N LEU A 539 7.71 9.89 30.74
CA LEU A 539 6.96 8.65 30.91
C LEU A 539 5.74 8.85 31.82
N GLU A 540 5.85 9.69 32.84
CA GLU A 540 4.71 10.04 33.68
C GLU A 540 3.67 10.86 32.93
N GLN A 541 4.09 11.85 32.15
CA GLN A 541 3.16 12.64 31.33
C GLN A 541 2.51 11.82 30.20
N ALA A 542 3.21 10.80 29.68
CA ALA A 542 2.65 9.88 28.70
C ALA A 542 1.55 8.97 29.28
N ARG A 543 1.44 8.86 30.60
CA ARG A 543 0.35 8.15 31.27
C ARG A 543 -0.86 9.07 31.33
N SER A 544 -1.75 8.92 30.37
CA SER A 544 -2.99 9.68 30.31
C SER A 544 -4.19 8.86 30.76
N ASP A 545 -5.04 9.52 31.53
CA ASP A 545 -6.33 9.00 32.00
C ASP A 545 -7.42 9.05 30.94
N THR A 546 -7.19 9.78 29.84
CA THR A 546 -8.19 9.97 28.76
C THR A 546 -7.87 9.16 27.50
N PHE A 547 -6.66 8.60 27.40
CA PHE A 547 -6.17 7.92 26.20
C PHE A 547 -5.61 6.52 26.50
N PHE A 548 -6.32 5.47 26.05
CA PHE A 548 -5.87 4.08 26.20
C PHE A 548 -5.15 3.58 24.94
N ASN A 549 -3.83 3.36 25.03
CA ASN A 549 -3.04 2.74 23.96
C ASN A 549 -2.08 1.65 24.49
N PRO A 550 -2.35 0.37 24.22
CA PRO A 550 -1.49 -0.73 24.65
C PRO A 550 -0.05 -0.67 24.13
N ASN A 551 0.16 -0.13 22.93
CA ASN A 551 1.49 -0.02 22.34
C ASN A 551 2.34 1.02 23.10
N ALA A 552 1.72 2.11 23.56
CA ALA A 552 2.40 3.11 24.38
C ALA A 552 2.88 2.51 25.70
N VAL A 553 2.04 1.71 26.37
CA VAL A 553 2.40 1.01 27.62
C VAL A 553 3.54 0.02 27.39
N HIS A 554 3.51 -0.75 26.29
CA HIS A 554 4.62 -1.63 25.92
C HIS A 554 5.93 -0.87 25.71
N VAL A 555 5.91 0.26 25.00
CA VAL A 555 7.10 1.09 24.78
C VAL A 555 7.61 1.67 26.10
N ALA A 556 6.72 2.25 26.91
CA ALA A 556 7.05 2.78 28.24
C ALA A 556 7.72 1.72 29.11
N ALA A 557 7.19 0.49 29.15
CA ALA A 557 7.77 -0.61 29.91
C ALA A 557 9.18 -1.00 29.45
N ARG A 558 9.44 -0.97 28.14
CA ARG A 558 10.79 -1.22 27.62
C ARG A 558 11.77 -0.11 27.99
N LEU A 559 11.31 1.13 28.04
CA LEU A 559 12.14 2.26 28.48
C LEU A 559 12.42 2.16 29.99
N SER A 560 11.42 1.83 30.81
CA SER A 560 11.59 1.53 32.24
C SER A 560 12.60 0.40 32.48
N ALA A 561 12.50 -0.71 31.73
CA ALA A 561 13.45 -1.81 31.83
C ALA A 561 14.89 -1.39 31.48
N ARG A 562 15.07 -0.53 30.46
CA ARG A 562 16.38 0.07 30.13
C ARG A 562 16.91 0.93 31.29
N ILE A 563 16.05 1.72 31.93
CA ILE A 563 16.43 2.54 33.07
C ILE A 563 16.91 1.65 34.22
N ILE A 564 16.07 0.69 34.63
CA ILE A 564 16.35 -0.25 35.72
C ILE A 564 17.68 -0.99 35.52
N LYS A 565 17.93 -1.49 34.31
CA LYS A 565 19.14 -2.27 34.01
C LYS A 565 20.44 -1.45 34.14
N ARG A 566 20.35 -0.13 33.97
CA ARG A 566 21.51 0.77 34.00
C ARG A 566 21.67 1.49 35.35
N SER A 567 20.66 1.43 36.22
CA SER A 567 20.74 1.90 37.61
C SER A 567 21.85 1.17 38.39
N GLU A 568 22.53 1.90 39.27
CA GLU A 568 23.58 1.33 40.13
C GLU A 568 23.00 0.60 41.35
N GLU A 569 23.81 -0.23 42.04
CA GLU A 569 23.37 -1.00 43.22
C GLU A 569 22.81 -0.12 44.35
N HIS A 570 23.27 1.13 44.48
CA HIS A 570 22.79 2.06 45.49
C HIS A 570 21.41 2.69 45.14
N GLU A 571 20.97 2.55 43.88
CA GLU A 571 19.64 2.99 43.39
C GLU A 571 18.62 1.84 43.35
N ILE A 572 18.85 0.81 44.16
CA ILE A 572 18.01 -0.39 44.16
C ILE A 572 16.55 -0.06 44.49
N VAL A 573 16.28 0.87 45.42
CA VAL A 573 14.91 1.24 45.81
C VAL A 573 14.17 1.88 44.63
N ASP A 574 14.76 2.89 43.99
CA ASP A 574 14.21 3.56 42.81
C ASP A 574 13.89 2.57 41.68
N SER A 575 14.79 1.61 41.46
CA SER A 575 14.63 0.58 40.43
C SER A 575 13.40 -0.28 40.69
N PHE A 576 13.19 -0.68 41.94
CA PHE A 576 11.99 -1.43 42.36
C PHE A 576 10.72 -0.57 42.27
N GLU A 577 10.77 0.72 42.58
CA GLU A 577 9.61 1.62 42.44
C GLU A 577 9.19 1.80 40.98
N ILE A 578 10.16 2.04 40.08
CA ILE A 578 9.93 2.12 38.63
C ILE A 578 9.33 0.80 38.12
N ALA A 579 9.88 -0.33 38.55
CA ALA A 579 9.40 -1.65 38.16
C ALA A 579 7.98 -1.92 38.66
N ALA A 580 7.70 -1.69 39.94
CA ALA A 580 6.38 -1.90 40.54
C ALA A 580 5.30 -1.12 39.79
N LYS A 581 5.55 0.16 39.51
CA LYS A 581 4.64 1.02 38.76
C LYS A 581 4.43 0.53 37.32
N THR A 582 5.52 0.18 36.64
CA THR A 582 5.48 -0.34 35.26
C THR A 582 4.74 -1.68 35.16
N LEU A 583 4.95 -2.60 36.11
CA LEU A 583 4.29 -3.89 36.15
C LEU A 583 2.78 -3.74 36.39
N SER A 584 2.39 -2.79 37.25
CA SER A 584 0.99 -2.46 37.44
C SER A 584 0.34 -1.94 36.15
N ASP A 585 0.99 -1.02 35.41
CA ASP A 585 0.45 -0.50 34.15
C ASP A 585 0.30 -1.58 33.07
N LEU A 586 1.30 -2.46 32.94
CA LEU A 586 1.27 -3.60 32.03
C LEU A 586 0.08 -4.51 32.35
N GLU A 587 -0.10 -4.84 33.63
CA GLU A 587 -1.16 -5.75 34.06
C GLU A 587 -2.56 -5.13 33.90
N ARG A 588 -2.73 -3.84 34.24
CA ARG A 588 -3.97 -3.10 33.96
C ARG A 588 -4.33 -3.14 32.48
N THR A 589 -3.35 -2.90 31.62
CA THR A 589 -3.54 -2.90 30.16
C THR A 589 -3.94 -4.29 29.67
N LYS A 590 -3.27 -5.35 30.14
CA LYS A 590 -3.65 -6.73 29.82
C LYS A 590 -5.06 -7.05 30.26
N GLN A 591 -5.48 -6.61 31.45
CA GLN A 591 -6.82 -6.87 31.97
C GLN A 591 -7.91 -6.13 31.19
N VAL A 592 -7.62 -4.94 30.66
CA VAL A 592 -8.54 -4.26 29.74
C VAL A 592 -8.61 -5.00 28.40
N LEU A 593 -7.52 -5.56 27.88
CA LEU A 593 -7.51 -6.27 26.59
C LEU A 593 -8.01 -7.71 26.65
N THR A 594 -7.92 -8.36 27.81
CA THR A 594 -8.26 -9.78 27.98
C THR A 594 -9.67 -9.93 28.54
N THR A 595 -10.41 -10.91 28.03
CA THR A 595 -11.68 -11.36 28.62
C THR A 595 -11.62 -12.85 28.88
N PRO A 596 -12.01 -13.33 30.07
CA PRO A 596 -12.11 -14.75 30.34
C PRO A 596 -13.42 -15.39 29.83
N VAL A 597 -14.47 -14.60 29.54
CA VAL A 597 -15.85 -15.10 29.25
C VAL A 597 -16.21 -15.06 27.76
N GLY A 598 -15.42 -14.35 26.94
CA GLY A 598 -15.65 -14.19 25.50
C GLY A 598 -14.50 -14.66 24.62
N LYS A 599 -14.70 -14.67 23.30
CA LYS A 599 -13.59 -14.79 22.33
C LYS A 599 -12.76 -13.50 22.37
N MET A 600 -11.44 -13.61 22.52
CA MET A 600 -10.52 -12.49 22.31
C MET A 600 -10.72 -11.91 20.91
N ARG A 601 -11.20 -10.66 20.81
CA ARG A 601 -11.31 -9.94 19.54
C ARG A 601 -10.12 -9.01 19.28
N TYR A 602 -9.43 -8.56 20.33
CA TYR A 602 -8.18 -7.80 20.21
C TYR A 602 -7.02 -8.71 19.78
N THR A 603 -6.05 -8.14 19.06
CA THR A 603 -4.89 -8.88 18.54
C THR A 603 -4.13 -9.56 19.67
N ARG A 604 -4.19 -10.89 19.71
CA ARG A 604 -3.36 -11.76 20.57
C ARG A 604 -1.89 -11.29 20.65
N LYS A 605 -1.38 -10.80 19.52
CA LYS A 605 -0.06 -10.18 19.37
C LYS A 605 0.22 -9.02 20.33
N SER A 606 -0.76 -8.17 20.65
CA SER A 606 -0.58 -7.05 21.59
C SER A 606 -0.41 -7.56 23.03
N VAL A 607 -1.15 -8.59 23.43
CA VAL A 607 -0.99 -9.24 24.74
C VAL A 607 0.37 -9.90 24.84
N GLU A 608 0.80 -10.63 23.79
CA GLU A 608 2.13 -11.25 23.71
C GLU A 608 3.27 -10.22 23.86
N TYR A 609 3.11 -9.02 23.29
CA TYR A 609 4.07 -7.93 23.51
C TYR A 609 4.11 -7.44 24.96
N LEU A 610 2.96 -7.31 25.61
CA LEU A 610 2.90 -6.91 27.02
C LEU A 610 3.48 -7.99 27.95
N ASP A 611 3.28 -9.28 27.64
CA ASP A 611 3.92 -10.40 28.36
C ASP A 611 5.44 -10.33 28.23
N SER A 612 5.95 -10.14 27.01
CA SER A 612 7.39 -9.98 26.78
C SER A 612 7.98 -8.78 27.52
N ALA A 613 7.26 -7.65 27.58
CA ALA A 613 7.70 -6.48 28.34
C ALA A 613 7.71 -6.73 29.84
N GLN A 614 6.71 -7.44 30.39
CA GLN A 614 6.67 -7.80 31.81
C GLN A 614 7.89 -8.63 32.22
N SER A 615 8.20 -9.67 31.44
CA SER A 615 9.38 -10.51 31.69
C SER A 615 10.68 -9.72 31.57
N SER A 616 10.75 -8.76 30.63
CA SER A 616 11.90 -7.86 30.48
C SER A 616 12.09 -6.95 31.69
N VAL A 617 11.02 -6.42 32.30
CA VAL A 617 11.09 -5.57 33.50
C VAL A 617 11.56 -6.38 34.71
N LEU A 618 10.95 -7.56 34.94
CA LEU A 618 11.32 -8.42 36.08
C LEU A 618 12.77 -8.90 36.01
N SER A 619 13.22 -9.35 34.84
CA SER A 619 14.60 -9.80 34.63
C SER A 619 15.65 -8.68 34.69
N SER A 620 15.24 -7.41 34.64
CA SER A 620 16.16 -6.27 34.75
C SER A 620 16.48 -5.89 36.20
N LEU A 621 15.69 -6.34 37.19
CA LEU A 621 15.86 -5.96 38.60
C LEU A 621 17.02 -6.69 39.29
N VAL A 622 16.83 -7.98 39.57
CA VAL A 622 17.78 -8.87 40.26
C VAL A 622 17.52 -10.29 39.82
N ASP A 623 18.50 -11.18 40.03
CA ASP A 623 18.33 -12.61 39.77
C ASP A 623 17.04 -13.14 40.39
N ASP A 624 16.35 -13.97 39.62
CA ASP A 624 15.02 -14.48 39.97
C ASP A 624 14.96 -15.15 41.35
N ASN A 625 16.06 -15.77 41.78
CA ASN A 625 16.16 -16.47 43.06
C ASN A 625 16.37 -15.53 44.25
N ARG A 626 16.73 -14.25 44.02
CA ARG A 626 17.06 -13.26 45.06
C ARG A 626 16.01 -12.15 45.20
N LEU A 627 14.95 -12.17 44.38
CA LEU A 627 13.93 -11.12 44.36
C LEU A 627 13.20 -10.98 45.71
N GLU A 628 12.86 -12.10 46.37
CA GLU A 628 12.20 -12.10 47.69
C GLU A 628 13.11 -11.57 48.80
N GLU A 629 14.38 -12.01 48.81
CA GLU A 629 15.38 -11.53 49.78
C GLU A 629 15.60 -10.02 49.62
N SER A 630 15.67 -9.55 48.38
CA SER A 630 15.83 -8.13 48.05
C SER A 630 14.59 -7.33 48.46
N ALA A 631 13.38 -7.86 48.23
CA ALA A 631 12.14 -7.22 48.65
C ALA A 631 12.06 -7.06 50.18
N GLN A 632 12.45 -8.09 50.94
CA GLN A 632 12.53 -8.02 52.40
C GLN A 632 13.59 -7.03 52.88
N MET A 633 14.74 -6.97 52.21
CA MET A 633 15.79 -6.01 52.52
C MET A 633 15.31 -4.58 52.30
N ILE A 634 14.68 -4.29 51.15
CA ILE A 634 14.11 -2.97 50.83
C ILE A 634 13.08 -2.55 51.88
N TRP A 635 12.19 -3.46 52.28
CA TRP A 635 11.21 -3.18 53.33
C TRP A 635 11.88 -2.88 54.68
N LYS A 636 12.85 -3.69 55.10
CA LYS A 636 13.53 -3.51 56.39
C LYS A 636 14.38 -2.24 56.46
N SER A 637 15.00 -1.86 55.34
CA SER A 637 15.95 -0.75 55.28
C SER A 637 15.29 0.59 54.96
N PHE A 638 14.20 0.59 54.18
CA PHE A 638 13.61 1.82 53.63
C PHE A 638 12.09 1.93 53.84
N SER A 639 11.44 0.93 54.45
CA SER A 639 9.97 0.86 54.57
C SER A 639 9.23 0.98 53.23
N SER A 640 9.88 0.66 52.10
CA SER A 640 9.26 0.68 50.78
C SER A 640 8.62 -0.67 50.45
N GLN A 641 7.39 -0.63 49.95
CA GLN A 641 6.62 -1.83 49.59
C GLN A 641 6.82 -2.28 48.14
N ALA A 642 7.56 -1.50 47.33
CA ALA A 642 7.77 -1.77 45.90
C ALA A 642 8.39 -3.15 45.63
N GLY A 643 9.26 -3.61 46.53
CA GLY A 643 9.79 -4.98 46.54
C GLY A 643 8.70 -6.04 46.56
N PHE A 644 7.75 -5.92 47.48
CA PHE A 644 6.64 -6.88 47.62
C PHE A 644 5.73 -6.87 46.40
N VAL A 645 5.47 -5.70 45.81
CA VAL A 645 4.69 -5.56 44.58
C VAL A 645 5.33 -6.32 43.41
N CYS A 646 6.64 -6.18 43.23
CA CYS A 646 7.37 -6.89 42.17
C CYS A 646 7.31 -8.42 42.33
N VAL A 647 7.49 -8.92 43.57
CA VAL A 647 7.38 -10.36 43.87
C VAL A 647 5.96 -10.86 43.64
N ALA A 648 4.95 -10.10 44.08
CA ALA A 648 3.54 -10.46 43.87
C ALA A 648 3.20 -10.56 42.38
N HIS A 649 3.65 -9.61 41.55
CA HIS A 649 3.48 -9.69 40.10
C HIS A 649 4.20 -10.89 39.48
N LYS A 650 5.41 -11.23 39.94
CA LYS A 650 6.12 -12.44 39.50
C LYS A 650 5.35 -13.72 39.83
N TYR A 651 4.84 -13.83 41.05
CA TYR A 651 4.03 -14.99 41.46
C TYR A 651 2.72 -15.07 40.70
N PHE A 652 2.09 -13.92 40.44
CA PHE A 652 0.87 -13.85 39.64
C PHE A 652 1.11 -14.26 38.18
N SER A 653 2.17 -13.74 37.54
CA SER A 653 2.56 -14.12 36.17
C SER A 653 2.82 -15.62 36.05
N ASN A 654 3.60 -16.20 36.98
CA ASN A 654 3.80 -17.66 37.04
C ASN A 654 2.49 -18.45 37.22
N ALA A 655 1.55 -17.92 38.00
CA ALA A 655 0.25 -18.53 38.21
C ALA A 655 -0.64 -18.43 36.97
N GLN A 656 -0.58 -17.34 36.20
CA GLN A 656 -1.28 -17.17 34.92
C GLN A 656 -0.76 -18.13 33.85
N GLU A 657 0.57 -18.23 33.69
CA GLU A 657 1.20 -19.11 32.69
C GLU A 657 0.85 -20.59 32.89
N LYS A 658 0.97 -21.08 34.13
CA LYS A 658 0.73 -22.49 34.46
C LYS A 658 -0.74 -22.78 34.79
N ASN A 659 -1.54 -21.74 35.05
CA ASN A 659 -2.96 -21.79 35.38
C ASN A 659 -3.34 -22.82 36.47
N THR A 660 -2.49 -22.99 37.50
CA THR A 660 -2.75 -23.97 38.58
C THR A 660 -3.20 -23.31 39.88
N ASP A 661 -4.16 -23.94 40.55
CA ASP A 661 -4.70 -23.45 41.83
C ASP A 661 -3.62 -23.29 42.90
N ARG A 662 -2.66 -24.21 42.92
CA ARG A 662 -1.53 -24.20 43.85
C ARG A 662 -0.69 -22.93 43.74
N LEU A 663 -0.46 -22.43 42.53
CA LEU A 663 0.35 -21.23 42.31
C LEU A 663 -0.41 -19.95 42.67
N TYR A 664 -1.71 -19.88 42.37
CA TYR A 664 -2.55 -18.76 42.83
C TYR A 664 -2.62 -18.69 44.35
N ARG A 665 -2.78 -19.83 45.05
CA ARG A 665 -2.72 -19.86 46.52
C ARG A 665 -1.37 -19.40 47.04
N LYS A 666 -0.26 -19.86 46.45
CA LYS A 666 1.08 -19.40 46.83
C LYS A 666 1.22 -17.88 46.69
N ALA A 667 0.71 -17.30 45.60
CA ALA A 667 0.72 -15.86 45.39
C ALA A 667 -0.17 -15.10 46.41
N ASP A 668 -1.33 -15.66 46.74
CA ASP A 668 -2.25 -15.12 47.75
C ASP A 668 -1.65 -15.15 49.16
N ASP A 669 -1.08 -16.30 49.56
CA ASP A 669 -0.41 -16.50 50.85
C ASP A 669 0.74 -15.50 51.03
N PHE A 670 1.55 -15.30 49.99
CA PHE A 670 2.63 -14.29 49.99
C PHE A 670 2.10 -12.87 50.24
N CYS A 671 1.04 -12.46 49.54
CA CYS A 671 0.44 -11.14 49.74
C CYS A 671 -0.12 -10.99 51.17
N LEU A 672 -0.77 -12.02 51.71
CA LEU A 672 -1.27 -12.03 53.09
C LEU A 672 -0.15 -11.91 54.13
N GLU A 673 0.97 -12.62 53.93
CA GLU A 673 2.14 -12.52 54.80
C GLU A 673 2.75 -11.12 54.78
N CYS A 674 2.93 -10.53 53.59
CA CYS A 674 3.45 -9.17 53.44
C CYS A 674 2.54 -8.14 54.13
N ARG A 675 1.22 -8.22 53.90
CA ARG A 675 0.24 -7.33 54.52
C ARG A 675 0.26 -7.41 56.04
N ARG A 676 0.27 -8.63 56.61
CA ARG A 676 0.40 -8.81 58.06
C ARG A 676 1.70 -8.22 58.61
N GLY A 677 2.79 -8.30 57.85
CA GLY A 677 4.06 -7.69 58.20
C GLY A 677 3.98 -6.16 58.25
N ILE A 678 3.40 -5.55 57.21
CA ILE A 678 3.21 -4.09 57.08
C ILE A 678 2.31 -3.56 58.20
N GLU A 679 1.16 -4.20 58.42
CA GLU A 679 0.19 -3.79 59.44
C GLU A 679 0.75 -3.93 60.86
N LYS A 680 1.56 -4.96 61.13
CA LYS A 680 2.27 -5.12 62.41
C LYS A 680 3.29 -4.02 62.67
N SER A 681 3.87 -3.45 61.62
CA SER A 681 4.77 -2.29 61.70
C SER A 681 4.01 -0.96 61.85
N GLY A 682 2.67 -0.97 61.86
CA GLY A 682 1.84 0.23 61.95
C GLY A 682 1.68 1.00 60.64
N GLU A 683 2.19 0.45 59.53
CA GLU A 683 2.13 1.07 58.20
C GLU A 683 0.86 0.64 57.45
N ARG A 684 0.45 1.43 56.46
CA ARG A 684 -0.69 1.09 55.58
C ARG A 684 -0.22 0.35 54.34
N VAL A 685 -0.99 -0.63 53.88
CA VAL A 685 -0.73 -1.33 52.62
C VAL A 685 -0.84 -0.34 51.47
N SER A 686 0.15 -0.37 50.58
CA SER A 686 0.20 0.44 49.37
C SER A 686 -0.90 0.00 48.40
N PRO A 687 -1.52 0.94 47.66
CA PRO A 687 -2.59 0.56 46.75
C PRO A 687 -2.08 -0.28 45.56
N GLU A 688 -0.79 -0.26 45.19
CA GLU A 688 -0.20 -1.17 44.20
C GLU A 688 -0.21 -2.63 44.70
N LEU A 689 0.14 -2.83 45.98
CA LEU A 689 0.12 -4.16 46.59
C LEU A 689 -1.30 -4.68 46.75
N ALA A 690 -2.25 -3.81 47.13
CA ALA A 690 -3.67 -4.16 47.17
C ALA A 690 -4.23 -4.51 45.78
N GLU A 691 -3.79 -3.80 44.73
CA GLU A 691 -4.22 -4.04 43.35
C GLU A 691 -3.75 -5.41 42.83
N VAL A 692 -2.45 -5.73 42.93
CA VAL A 692 -1.96 -7.06 42.51
C VAL A 692 -2.59 -8.18 43.35
N HIS A 693 -2.84 -7.93 44.63
CA HIS A 693 -3.52 -8.89 45.50
C HIS A 693 -4.97 -9.14 45.05
N LEU A 694 -5.71 -8.08 44.73
CA LEU A 694 -7.06 -8.15 44.16
C LEU A 694 -7.07 -9.02 42.90
N GLN A 695 -6.11 -8.80 42.00
CA GLN A 695 -6.02 -9.51 40.72
C GLN A 695 -5.73 -11.01 40.92
N ILE A 696 -4.80 -11.34 41.83
CA ILE A 696 -4.50 -12.74 42.21
C ILE A 696 -5.78 -13.43 42.72
N VAL A 697 -6.50 -12.77 43.65
CA VAL A 697 -7.71 -13.33 44.26
C VAL A 697 -8.83 -13.46 43.23
N TYR A 698 -9.06 -12.44 42.41
CA TYR A 698 -10.09 -12.45 41.37
C TYR A 698 -9.84 -13.55 40.32
N GLN A 699 -8.62 -13.64 39.79
CA GLN A 699 -8.28 -14.65 38.78
C GLN A 699 -8.28 -16.06 39.36
N GLY A 700 -7.72 -16.22 40.56
CA GLY A 700 -7.59 -17.51 41.25
C GLY A 700 -8.93 -18.06 41.75
N GLN A 701 -9.82 -17.21 42.26
CA GLN A 701 -11.07 -17.62 42.89
C GLN A 701 -12.33 -17.42 42.04
N ALA A 702 -12.47 -16.31 41.30
CA ALA A 702 -13.67 -16.06 40.49
C ALA A 702 -13.52 -16.64 39.08
N VAL A 703 -12.54 -16.16 38.31
CA VAL A 703 -12.41 -16.48 36.87
C VAL A 703 -12.28 -17.98 36.62
N ARG A 704 -11.43 -18.68 37.38
CA ARG A 704 -11.27 -20.13 37.23
C ARG A 704 -12.54 -20.90 37.60
N ARG A 705 -13.36 -20.39 38.51
CA ARG A 705 -14.61 -21.04 38.95
C ARG A 705 -15.78 -20.80 38.00
N PHE A 706 -15.74 -19.74 37.17
CA PHE A 706 -16.73 -19.54 36.11
C PHE A 706 -16.85 -20.76 35.18
N PHE A 707 -15.75 -21.48 34.96
CA PHE A 707 -15.68 -22.65 34.06
C PHE A 707 -15.50 -23.98 34.77
N SER A 708 -15.27 -23.97 36.08
CA SER A 708 -15.06 -25.18 36.89
C SER A 708 -15.66 -24.95 38.28
N PRO A 709 -16.99 -25.12 38.43
CA PRO A 709 -17.67 -24.95 39.71
C PRO A 709 -17.03 -25.84 40.78
N SER A 710 -16.86 -25.29 41.99
CA SER A 710 -16.25 -26.01 43.11
C SER A 710 -17.10 -25.79 44.37
N ASN A 711 -16.98 -26.67 45.36
CA ASN A 711 -17.70 -26.51 46.63
C ASN A 711 -17.20 -25.32 47.48
N ASN A 712 -16.09 -24.68 47.10
CA ASN A 712 -15.60 -23.51 47.80
C ASN A 712 -16.33 -22.24 47.33
N ARG A 713 -16.91 -21.50 48.28
CA ARG A 713 -17.57 -20.21 48.03
C ARG A 713 -16.54 -19.16 47.57
N ILE A 714 -16.93 -18.28 46.66
CA ILE A 714 -16.12 -17.11 46.26
C ILE A 714 -16.26 -16.03 47.34
N ASP A 715 -15.15 -15.49 47.81
CA ASP A 715 -15.13 -14.47 48.85
C ASP A 715 -15.26 -13.06 48.24
N TRP A 716 -16.50 -12.69 47.91
CA TRP A 716 -16.83 -11.39 47.32
C TRP A 716 -16.61 -10.22 48.29
N ILE A 717 -16.72 -10.45 49.60
CA ILE A 717 -16.47 -9.42 50.63
C ILE A 717 -14.99 -9.03 50.58
N ARG A 718 -14.09 -10.03 50.58
CA ARG A 718 -12.66 -9.80 50.45
C ARG A 718 -12.30 -9.08 49.15
N MET A 719 -12.88 -9.48 48.01
CA MET A 719 -12.64 -8.78 46.73
C MET A 719 -13.10 -7.32 46.76
N ARG A 720 -14.27 -7.04 47.36
CA ARG A 720 -14.76 -5.67 47.54
C ARG A 720 -13.79 -4.83 48.36
N ASP A 721 -13.35 -5.36 49.50
CA ASP A 721 -12.48 -4.62 50.43
C ASP A 721 -11.09 -4.37 49.82
N LEU A 722 -10.53 -5.37 49.13
CA LEU A 722 -9.30 -5.23 48.34
C LEU A 722 -9.44 -4.19 47.22
N ALA A 723 -10.57 -4.17 46.52
CA ALA A 723 -10.81 -3.21 45.44
C ALA A 723 -10.98 -1.78 45.95
N LEU A 724 -11.60 -1.59 47.13
CA LEU A 724 -11.67 -0.28 47.80
C LEU A 724 -10.28 0.20 48.23
N GLU A 725 -9.47 -0.68 48.81
CA GLU A 725 -8.10 -0.36 49.23
C GLU A 725 -7.22 0.00 48.02
N ALA A 726 -7.27 -0.78 46.94
CA ALA A 726 -6.57 -0.48 45.69
C ALA A 726 -7.00 0.86 45.05
N SER A 727 -8.22 1.32 45.36
CA SER A 727 -8.77 2.60 44.87
C SER A 727 -8.54 3.78 45.83
N THR A 728 -7.95 3.55 47.00
CA THR A 728 -7.81 4.59 48.04
C THR A 728 -6.73 5.60 47.66
N GLY A 729 -7.09 6.90 47.67
CA GLY A 729 -6.13 8.00 47.45
C GLY A 729 -5.65 8.18 46.02
N ARG A 730 -6.25 7.50 45.04
CA ARG A 730 -5.90 7.60 43.61
C ARG A 730 -7.04 8.16 42.78
N ASP A 731 -6.71 8.73 41.63
CA ASP A 731 -7.74 9.07 40.64
C ASP A 731 -8.37 7.75 40.14
N THR A 732 -9.67 7.60 40.38
CA THR A 732 -10.45 6.42 39.95
C THR A 732 -10.39 6.17 38.43
N ARG A 733 -9.95 7.16 37.64
CA ARG A 733 -9.71 7.05 36.20
C ARG A 733 -8.53 6.13 35.84
N GLN A 734 -7.57 5.94 36.75
CA GLN A 734 -6.36 5.12 36.53
C GLN A 734 -6.61 3.60 36.63
N HIS A 735 -7.78 3.18 37.12
CA HIS A 735 -8.04 1.78 37.51
C HIS A 735 -9.40 1.24 37.04
N PRO A 736 -9.67 1.18 35.72
CA PRO A 736 -10.94 0.68 35.20
C PRO A 736 -11.24 -0.76 35.67
N PHE A 737 -10.23 -1.61 35.76
CA PHE A 737 -10.43 -3.02 36.12
C PHE A 737 -10.69 -3.24 37.61
N SER A 738 -9.97 -2.57 38.51
CA SER A 738 -10.24 -2.65 39.96
C SER A 738 -11.65 -2.15 40.28
N LYS A 739 -12.09 -1.08 39.62
CA LYS A 739 -13.46 -0.55 39.75
C LYS A 739 -14.50 -1.50 39.15
N PHE A 740 -14.19 -2.18 38.06
CA PHE A 740 -15.02 -3.25 37.52
C PHE A 740 -15.18 -4.40 38.52
N ILE A 741 -14.08 -4.88 39.12
CA ILE A 741 -14.16 -5.93 40.15
C ILE A 741 -14.96 -5.44 41.36
N LEU A 742 -14.79 -4.19 41.79
CA LEU A 742 -15.58 -3.59 42.87
C LEU A 742 -17.08 -3.64 42.56
N ALA A 743 -17.48 -3.22 41.36
CA ALA A 743 -18.88 -3.23 40.92
C ALA A 743 -19.45 -4.66 40.92
N VAL A 744 -18.70 -5.63 40.38
CA VAL A 744 -19.10 -7.05 40.37
C VAL A 744 -19.18 -7.61 41.78
N ALA A 745 -18.22 -7.30 42.66
CA ALA A 745 -18.22 -7.77 44.04
C ALA A 745 -19.40 -7.18 44.83
N ARG A 746 -19.70 -5.88 44.64
CA ARG A 746 -20.88 -5.21 45.20
C ARG A 746 -22.19 -5.90 44.82
N ILE A 747 -22.35 -6.27 43.56
CA ILE A 747 -23.52 -7.05 43.09
C ILE A 747 -23.67 -8.36 43.85
N HIS A 748 -22.57 -9.10 44.05
CA HIS A 748 -22.61 -10.40 44.73
C HIS A 748 -22.70 -10.31 46.26
N VAL A 749 -22.68 -9.09 46.82
CA VAL A 749 -23.02 -8.79 48.23
C VAL A 749 -24.31 -7.97 48.35
N ASP A 750 -25.16 -8.00 47.31
CA ASP A 750 -26.46 -7.33 47.21
C ASP A 750 -26.44 -5.78 47.25
N ASP A 751 -25.28 -5.15 47.00
CA ASP A 751 -25.14 -3.69 46.84
C ASP A 751 -25.23 -3.25 45.37
N TRP A 752 -26.43 -3.37 44.79
CA TRP A 752 -26.67 -3.01 43.39
C TRP A 752 -26.59 -1.50 43.11
N ILE A 753 -26.91 -0.66 44.11
CA ILE A 753 -26.88 0.80 43.94
C ILE A 753 -25.43 1.27 43.83
N GLY A 754 -24.55 0.79 44.71
CA GLY A 754 -23.12 1.08 44.63
C GLY A 754 -22.50 0.57 43.33
N ALA A 755 -22.87 -0.62 42.89
CA ALA A 755 -22.38 -1.19 41.64
C ALA A 755 -22.76 -0.38 40.40
N GLU A 756 -24.01 0.11 40.30
CA GLU A 756 -24.42 0.95 39.17
C GLU A 756 -23.70 2.30 39.13
N SER A 757 -23.37 2.88 40.29
CA SER A 757 -22.55 4.08 40.36
C SER A 757 -21.13 3.84 39.80
N ASP A 758 -20.55 2.68 40.12
CA ASP A 758 -19.25 2.29 39.60
C ASP A 758 -19.29 2.03 38.08
N PHE A 759 -20.29 1.29 37.60
CA PHE A 759 -20.48 1.08 36.15
C PHE A 759 -20.78 2.37 35.40
N ALA A 760 -21.54 3.31 35.98
CA ALA A 760 -21.76 4.62 35.38
C ALA A 760 -20.44 5.38 35.18
N SER A 761 -19.54 5.31 36.16
CA SER A 761 -18.21 5.90 36.03
C SER A 761 -17.37 5.21 34.95
N LEU A 762 -17.44 3.88 34.85
CA LEU A 762 -16.72 3.12 33.81
C LEU A 762 -17.23 3.44 32.40
N ARG A 763 -18.54 3.64 32.23
CA ARG A 763 -19.18 4.09 30.98
C ARG A 763 -18.71 5.48 30.54
N ALA A 764 -18.33 6.34 31.49
CA ALA A 764 -17.77 7.65 31.17
C ALA A 764 -16.28 7.58 30.76
N LEU A 765 -15.54 6.58 31.26
CA LEU A 765 -14.11 6.42 31.04
C LEU A 765 -13.78 5.65 29.75
N LEU A 766 -14.48 4.55 29.47
CA LEU A 766 -14.19 3.65 28.36
C LEU A 766 -15.16 3.86 27.20
N ARG A 767 -14.67 3.73 25.96
CA ARG A 767 -15.47 3.86 24.73
C ARG A 767 -15.34 2.63 23.83
N GLY A 768 -16.25 2.52 22.87
CA GLY A 768 -16.21 1.49 21.82
C GLY A 768 -16.59 0.10 22.30
N GLU A 769 -16.12 -0.92 21.58
CA GLU A 769 -16.55 -2.31 21.80
C GLU A 769 -16.08 -2.89 23.15
N ILE A 770 -14.90 -2.49 23.64
CA ILE A 770 -14.33 -2.91 24.95
C ILE A 770 -15.34 -2.75 26.08
N LEU A 771 -16.15 -1.68 26.01
CA LEU A 771 -17.11 -1.32 27.04
C LEU A 771 -18.16 -2.42 27.26
N TYR A 772 -18.60 -3.10 26.20
CA TYR A 772 -19.69 -4.08 26.26
C TYR A 772 -19.21 -5.55 26.28
N GLU A 773 -17.90 -5.79 26.17
CA GLU A 773 -17.35 -7.15 26.19
C GLU A 773 -17.59 -7.82 27.56
N PRO A 774 -18.25 -8.99 27.61
CA PRO A 774 -18.45 -9.74 28.85
C PRO A 774 -17.13 -10.19 29.47
N ARG A 775 -16.92 -9.94 30.76
CA ARG A 775 -15.69 -10.22 31.51
C ARG A 775 -15.92 -11.01 32.80
N ALA A 776 -17.10 -10.87 33.40
CA ALA A 776 -17.51 -11.68 34.54
C ALA A 776 -18.91 -12.24 34.31
N VAL A 777 -19.29 -13.21 35.13
CA VAL A 777 -20.64 -13.79 35.13
C VAL A 777 -21.27 -13.64 36.50
N TYR A 778 -22.59 -13.54 36.55
CA TYR A 778 -23.34 -13.65 37.79
C TYR A 778 -23.31 -15.11 38.25
N VAL A 779 -22.78 -15.35 39.44
CA VAL A 779 -22.55 -16.71 39.95
C VAL A 779 -23.50 -17.08 41.07
N GLY A 780 -23.79 -18.38 41.17
CA GLY A 780 -24.49 -18.95 42.32
C GLY A 780 -23.56 -19.18 43.51
N PRO A 781 -24.09 -19.71 44.62
CA PRO A 781 -23.31 -20.02 45.83
C PRO A 781 -22.10 -20.93 45.60
N ASN A 782 -22.18 -21.79 44.59
CA ASN A 782 -21.14 -22.77 44.21
C ASN A 782 -20.13 -22.20 43.18
N GLY A 783 -20.19 -20.90 42.87
CA GLY A 783 -19.26 -20.21 41.97
C GLY A 783 -19.46 -20.43 40.46
N GLY A 784 -20.38 -21.32 40.07
CA GLY A 784 -20.77 -21.50 38.66
C GLY A 784 -21.75 -20.43 38.17
N PRO A 785 -21.84 -20.20 36.84
CA PRO A 785 -22.78 -19.24 36.25
C PRO A 785 -24.22 -19.55 36.66
N LYS A 786 -24.91 -18.56 37.21
CA LYS A 786 -26.32 -18.68 37.63
C LYS A 786 -27.22 -18.35 36.45
N THR A 787 -28.14 -19.26 36.16
CA THR A 787 -29.24 -18.98 35.22
C THR A 787 -30.37 -18.35 36.01
N VAL A 788 -30.83 -17.20 35.54
CA VAL A 788 -31.98 -16.49 36.09
C VAL A 788 -33.18 -16.65 35.17
N GLN A 789 -34.37 -16.57 35.74
CA GLN A 789 -35.63 -16.55 35.00
C GLN A 789 -36.26 -15.16 35.15
N GLY A 790 -36.82 -14.63 34.07
CA GLY A 790 -37.50 -13.35 34.09
C GLY A 790 -38.38 -13.11 32.87
N GLU A 791 -39.21 -12.07 32.94
CA GLU A 791 -40.12 -11.67 31.86
C GLU A 791 -39.44 -10.64 30.94
N VAL A 792 -39.51 -10.84 29.62
CA VAL A 792 -38.94 -9.89 28.65
C VAL A 792 -39.86 -8.67 28.52
N LYS A 793 -39.29 -7.47 28.64
CA LYS A 793 -39.96 -6.18 28.42
C LYS A 793 -39.26 -5.42 27.31
N GLU A 794 -40.01 -4.68 26.50
CA GLU A 794 -39.46 -3.78 25.49
C GLU A 794 -39.76 -2.32 25.84
N VAL A 795 -38.71 -1.51 26.01
CA VAL A 795 -38.81 -0.09 26.37
C VAL A 795 -37.90 0.70 25.45
N GLY A 796 -38.47 1.64 24.69
CA GLY A 796 -37.70 2.52 23.79
C GLY A 796 -36.91 1.76 22.70
N GLY A 797 -37.44 0.63 22.21
CA GLY A 797 -36.79 -0.21 21.20
C GLY A 797 -35.63 -1.08 21.73
N GLN A 798 -35.41 -1.11 23.05
CA GLN A 798 -34.45 -2.00 23.70
C GLN A 798 -35.20 -3.05 24.52
N LYS A 799 -34.70 -4.29 24.49
CA LYS A 799 -35.23 -5.39 25.30
C LYS A 799 -34.52 -5.47 26.65
N PHE A 800 -35.30 -5.75 27.68
CA PHE A 800 -34.87 -5.99 29.06
C PHE A 800 -35.50 -7.29 29.56
N ILE A 801 -34.85 -7.95 30.53
CA ILE A 801 -35.43 -9.06 31.28
C ILE A 801 -35.66 -8.62 32.73
N SER A 802 -36.90 -8.68 33.18
CA SER A 802 -37.33 -8.40 34.55
C SER A 802 -37.08 -9.64 35.41
N VAL A 803 -36.06 -9.59 36.28
CA VAL A 803 -35.67 -10.74 37.10
C VAL A 803 -36.07 -10.50 38.55
N ASP A 804 -37.16 -11.14 38.98
CA ASP A 804 -37.72 -10.97 40.33
C ASP A 804 -36.72 -11.36 41.43
N GLU A 805 -35.94 -12.41 41.20
CA GLU A 805 -34.90 -12.87 42.15
C GLU A 805 -33.85 -11.79 42.44
N ILE A 806 -33.61 -10.89 41.49
CA ILE A 806 -32.65 -9.78 41.61
C ILE A 806 -33.37 -8.45 41.92
N GLY A 807 -34.68 -8.40 41.68
CA GLY A 807 -35.51 -7.21 41.83
C GLY A 807 -35.18 -6.10 40.82
N ARG A 808 -34.65 -6.43 39.63
CA ARG A 808 -34.24 -5.46 38.61
C ARG A 808 -34.49 -5.91 37.17
N ASP A 809 -34.66 -4.93 36.30
CA ASP A 809 -34.69 -5.10 34.84
C ASP A 809 -33.25 -5.03 34.30
N ILE A 810 -32.79 -6.09 33.61
CA ILE A 810 -31.45 -6.18 33.05
C ILE A 810 -31.52 -6.10 31.52
N ARG A 811 -30.67 -5.28 30.91
CA ARG A 811 -30.66 -5.12 29.45
C ARG A 811 -30.26 -6.42 28.75
N CYS A 812 -31.01 -6.80 27.73
CA CYS A 812 -30.76 -7.97 26.91
C CYS A 812 -29.67 -7.70 25.86
N ASP A 813 -28.78 -8.67 25.61
CA ASP A 813 -27.80 -8.59 24.53
C ASP A 813 -28.47 -8.55 23.16
N SER A 814 -28.13 -7.55 22.35
CA SER A 814 -28.70 -7.35 21.02
C SER A 814 -28.38 -8.47 20.02
N ARG A 815 -27.35 -9.29 20.27
CA ARG A 815 -26.92 -10.37 19.36
C ARG A 815 -27.64 -11.70 19.63
N SER A 816 -28.23 -11.88 20.81
CA SER A 816 -29.02 -13.07 21.14
C SER A 816 -30.47 -12.96 20.64
N ARG A 817 -31.10 -14.10 20.33
CA ARG A 817 -32.51 -14.13 19.90
C ARG A 817 -33.43 -14.16 21.12
N TRP A 818 -33.86 -12.98 21.55
CA TRP A 818 -34.76 -12.87 22.70
C TRP A 818 -36.23 -13.16 22.34
N PRO A 819 -36.99 -13.81 23.25
CA PRO A 819 -38.44 -13.93 23.19
C PRO A 819 -39.19 -12.59 23.01
N ARG A 820 -40.49 -12.65 22.73
CA ARG A 820 -41.35 -11.45 22.59
C ARG A 820 -41.59 -10.81 23.96
N SER A 821 -41.94 -9.52 23.96
CA SER A 821 -42.32 -8.83 25.20
C SER A 821 -43.49 -9.55 25.87
N GLY A 822 -43.41 -9.79 27.18
CA GLY A 822 -44.37 -10.56 27.97
C GLY A 822 -44.05 -12.06 28.09
N GLU A 823 -43.06 -12.57 27.36
CA GLU A 823 -42.66 -13.99 27.44
C GLU A 823 -41.55 -14.20 28.48
N ILE A 824 -41.54 -15.39 29.08
CA ILE A 824 -40.51 -15.80 30.05
C ILE A 824 -39.25 -16.22 29.29
N ALA A 825 -38.09 -15.73 29.73
CA ALA A 825 -36.78 -16.12 29.23
C ALA A 825 -35.90 -16.66 30.38
N HIS A 826 -34.96 -17.54 30.03
CA HIS A 826 -33.89 -17.97 30.91
C HIS A 826 -32.58 -17.38 30.43
N ALA A 827 -31.92 -16.60 31.29
CA ALA A 827 -30.73 -15.86 30.91
C ALA A 827 -29.55 -16.15 31.85
N GLN A 828 -28.34 -16.06 31.31
CA GLN A 828 -27.14 -15.84 32.12
C GLN A 828 -26.85 -14.35 32.15
N ILE A 829 -26.59 -13.80 33.33
CA ILE A 829 -26.13 -12.41 33.44
C ILE A 829 -24.62 -12.40 33.34
N ARG A 830 -24.10 -11.59 32.42
CA ARG A 830 -22.68 -11.33 32.26
C ARG A 830 -22.41 -9.85 32.46
N PHE A 831 -21.22 -9.52 32.94
CA PHE A 831 -20.82 -8.16 33.25
C PHE A 831 -19.71 -7.74 32.29
N GLY A 832 -19.92 -6.66 31.55
CA GLY A 832 -18.87 -5.88 30.91
C GLY A 832 -18.60 -4.59 31.68
N PHE A 833 -17.72 -3.73 31.17
CA PHE A 833 -17.51 -2.40 31.78
C PHE A 833 -18.76 -1.51 31.72
N ALA A 834 -19.67 -1.77 30.77
CA ALA A 834 -20.99 -1.15 30.68
C ALA A 834 -21.95 -1.54 31.81
N GLY A 835 -21.68 -2.62 32.55
CA GLY A 835 -22.60 -3.18 33.53
C GLY A 835 -23.16 -4.55 33.14
N ALA A 836 -24.28 -4.89 33.79
CA ALA A 836 -24.96 -6.17 33.61
C ALA A 836 -25.68 -6.27 32.26
N LEU A 837 -25.45 -7.36 31.55
CA LEU A 837 -26.15 -7.74 30.33
C LEU A 837 -26.66 -9.17 30.45
N ALA A 838 -27.92 -9.37 30.08
CA ALA A 838 -28.51 -10.69 29.98
C ALA A 838 -28.11 -11.33 28.64
N PHE A 839 -27.73 -12.61 28.68
CA PHE A 839 -27.43 -13.45 27.51
C PHE A 839 -28.37 -14.65 27.52
N ASP A 840 -28.95 -14.97 26.36
CA ASP A 840 -29.82 -16.12 26.21
C ASP A 840 -29.00 -17.42 26.38
N ARG A 841 -29.57 -18.39 27.10
CA ARG A 841 -28.95 -19.70 27.34
C ARG A 841 -28.69 -20.48 26.06
N ALA A 842 -29.44 -20.22 24.98
CA ALA A 842 -29.29 -20.88 23.70
C ALA A 842 -28.17 -20.29 22.80
N SER A 843 -27.49 -19.22 23.24
CA SER A 843 -26.50 -18.45 22.44
C SER A 843 -25.04 -18.60 22.82
#